data_AF-A0A7J3JCX9-F1
#
_entry.id   AF-A0A7J3JCX9-F1
#
_cell.length_a   1.000
_cell.length_b   1.000
_cell.length_c   1.000
_cell.angle_alpha   90.00
_cell.angle_beta   90.00
_cell.angle_gamma   90.00
#
_symmetry.space_group_name_H-M   'P 1'
#
loop_
_entity.id
_entity.type
_entity.pdbx_description
1 polymer ?
#
loop_
_entity_poly.entity_id
_entity_poly.type
_entity_poly.pdbx_seq_one_letter_code
_entity_poly.pdbx_strand_id
1 'polypeptide(L)'
;MQNENQSAKKKIYFSIAALLMLSMAIPLTTLQTASAHTPAWQIVSYAYISAAPSPVGVGQEVYVFVWVDTPFAGALVTNDIRRHNYKLVITDPDGQNSTQTWARVEDTTGVQAYSFTPNKVGNYTLSFYYPGEKYVWNTVNTPGLSAANALFENDTFLPASAIRTLEVTEEQVPPPSSGAPLPTEYWTRPINGQNSNWYVISSNWLNAPYIRSGATSTGGAGYGRFQKDGAGPETSHIMWTKPIQWGGVVGGTNTMNLGEGYYTGSSYNPRFANAIIMHGTLFYQEPWGNSGGGGDYVSVDLLTGKENWRINTTATGVNLTPTFGYLYGFEDGNQHGVLPNGLLIAPTTAYTGLGTVWRAYDARTGVLTNFNLTNVPSGSAASATLAANSATGASAAGPRGEYLIYSLTNLGTTANPSYYLMLWNSSKYQQLAAGQIGAGNWYPSSANLGFNATDVRMYDWNVSLPTVKGQGWSIFRDAIVGDRILLVQGSMGTGPRTEGFGANITAVSVNPDSKGQILWTKYYAPAPGNVTRAIIAVDAEAGTFVTEDKETLQLNGFSLANGNHVWTAETPVVEWDTLRRDTLSAYGKLYAAGYDGIVYCYDDATGKLLWTYGNGGPGNSTFAGLDTVYGHYPVFIDVIADGKVYIGTTEHSPDQPLYKGSIYACMNATTGEEIWTLTGMGSGMYVGQNDLVADGYFVFLNIYDMQIYTLGKGPSKLTVEAPLAAVTEGQSIVIRGTITDISAGTKQNEQAARFPNGVPCVSDSSMQGWMEYVYMQQACPTDVTGVQINLAVLDANGNYRNIGTTTSDGSGTYSYHWKPDIPGKYVVVATFAGTNAYYGSSAQTAFAVDEAPATPTPQATQPPSAADLYILPGIAGIIVTIILVGAAIILLQRKRP
;
A
#
# COMPACT_ATOMS: atom_id res chain seq x y z
N MET A 1 -41.42 -38.04 81.34
CA MET A 1 -41.60 -38.20 79.88
C MET A 1 -40.78 -37.18 79.07
N GLN A 2 -39.48 -36.98 79.38
CA GLN A 2 -38.61 -36.09 78.59
C GLN A 2 -37.26 -36.73 78.18
N ASN A 3 -36.88 -37.87 78.76
CA ASN A 3 -35.61 -38.54 78.43
C ASN A 3 -35.73 -39.72 77.45
N GLU A 4 -36.91 -40.31 77.24
CA GLU A 4 -37.08 -41.38 76.24
C GLU A 4 -37.27 -40.85 74.81
N ASN A 5 -37.77 -39.62 74.65
CA ASN A 5 -38.02 -39.02 73.34
C ASN A 5 -36.76 -38.48 72.63
N GLN A 6 -35.62 -38.33 73.33
CA GLN A 6 -34.35 -37.93 72.69
C GLN A 6 -33.61 -39.11 72.04
N SER A 7 -33.76 -40.33 72.57
CA SER A 7 -33.10 -41.53 72.02
C SER A 7 -33.72 -41.98 70.70
N ALA A 8 -35.06 -41.94 70.60
CA ALA A 8 -35.78 -42.25 69.36
C ALA A 8 -35.49 -41.23 68.24
N LYS A 9 -35.38 -39.93 68.57
CA LYS A 9 -35.01 -38.89 67.61
C LYS A 9 -33.58 -39.05 67.09
N LYS A 10 -32.60 -39.37 67.96
CA LYS A 10 -31.21 -39.64 67.51
C LYS A 10 -31.11 -40.82 66.54
N LYS A 11 -31.89 -41.90 66.76
CA LYS A 11 -31.91 -43.06 65.84
C LYS A 11 -32.57 -42.71 64.50
N ILE A 12 -33.65 -41.91 64.50
CA ILE A 12 -34.29 -41.45 63.26
C ILE A 12 -33.38 -40.50 62.46
N TYR A 13 -32.67 -39.56 63.11
CA TYR A 13 -31.70 -38.70 62.43
C TYR A 13 -30.50 -39.48 61.89
N PHE A 14 -30.03 -40.52 62.59
CA PHE A 14 -28.96 -41.39 62.09
C PHE A 14 -29.42 -42.24 60.89
N SER A 15 -30.65 -42.77 60.93
CA SER A 15 -31.22 -43.53 59.83
C SER A 15 -31.52 -42.65 58.61
N ILE A 16 -32.01 -41.42 58.80
CA ILE A 16 -32.25 -40.45 57.72
C ILE A 16 -30.92 -39.93 57.15
N ALA A 17 -29.90 -39.69 57.98
CA ALA A 17 -28.56 -39.32 57.51
C ALA A 17 -27.86 -40.49 56.78
N ALA A 18 -28.05 -41.74 57.21
CA ALA A 18 -27.55 -42.92 56.52
C ALA A 18 -28.30 -43.16 55.19
N LEU A 19 -29.62 -42.95 55.15
CA LEU A 19 -30.41 -43.01 53.91
C LEU A 19 -30.09 -41.86 52.94
N LEU A 20 -29.80 -40.66 53.44
CA LEU A 20 -29.33 -39.53 52.64
C LEU A 20 -27.90 -39.72 52.13
N MET A 21 -27.00 -40.27 52.96
CA MET A 21 -25.65 -40.65 52.51
C MET A 21 -25.69 -41.80 51.51
N LEU A 22 -26.57 -42.80 51.67
CA LEU A 22 -26.80 -43.82 50.65
C LEU A 22 -27.44 -43.22 49.38
N SER A 23 -28.43 -42.32 49.49
CA SER A 23 -29.08 -41.71 48.33
C SER A 23 -28.20 -40.68 47.60
N MET A 24 -27.17 -40.13 48.27
CA MET A 24 -26.12 -39.31 47.64
C MET A 24 -24.93 -40.17 47.15
N ALA A 25 -24.75 -41.38 47.65
CA ALA A 25 -23.74 -42.34 47.16
C ALA A 25 -24.22 -43.16 45.95
N ILE A 26 -25.54 -43.31 45.76
CA ILE A 26 -26.11 -44.05 44.61
C ILE A 26 -25.92 -43.32 43.26
N PRO A 27 -25.90 -41.97 43.15
CA PRO A 27 -25.45 -41.28 41.93
C PRO A 27 -23.93 -41.25 41.74
N LEU A 28 -23.13 -41.52 42.79
CA LEU A 28 -21.65 -41.53 42.72
C LEU A 28 -21.06 -42.89 42.32
N THR A 29 -21.83 -43.97 42.46
CA THR A 29 -21.39 -45.33 42.10
C THR A 29 -21.88 -45.79 40.72
N THR A 30 -22.61 -44.93 40.00
CA THR A 30 -22.90 -45.08 38.58
C THR A 30 -22.45 -43.86 37.77
N LEU A 31 -21.42 -43.13 38.24
CA LEU A 31 -20.54 -42.47 37.29
C LEU A 31 -20.11 -43.57 36.33
N GLN A 32 -20.57 -43.51 35.08
CA GLN A 32 -20.02 -44.34 34.03
C GLN A 32 -18.52 -44.02 34.03
N THR A 33 -17.73 -44.85 34.70
CA THR A 33 -16.35 -45.03 34.32
C THR A 33 -16.46 -45.50 32.88
N ALA A 34 -16.18 -44.58 31.97
CA ALA A 34 -15.85 -44.94 30.60
C ALA A 34 -14.71 -45.94 30.73
N SER A 35 -15.03 -47.22 30.69
CA SER A 35 -14.06 -48.29 30.71
C SER A 35 -13.58 -48.42 29.29
N ALA A 36 -12.26 -48.42 29.10
CA ALA A 36 -11.63 -48.84 27.87
C ALA A 36 -12.36 -50.05 27.27
N HIS A 37 -12.51 -50.09 25.95
CA HIS A 37 -13.17 -51.23 25.31
C HIS A 37 -12.58 -52.55 25.82
N THR A 38 -13.46 -53.48 26.22
CA THR A 38 -13.07 -54.77 26.79
C THR A 38 -13.76 -55.90 26.03
N PRO A 39 -13.03 -56.72 25.25
CA PRO A 39 -11.60 -56.60 24.95
C PRO A 39 -11.29 -55.32 24.14
N ALA A 40 -10.04 -54.85 24.22
CA ALA A 40 -9.58 -53.70 23.44
C ALA A 40 -9.83 -53.95 21.95
N TRP A 41 -10.35 -52.94 21.25
CA TRP A 41 -10.67 -53.08 19.84
C TRP A 41 -9.39 -53.15 19.01
N GLN A 42 -9.45 -53.98 17.97
CA GLN A 42 -8.49 -53.99 16.88
C GLN A 42 -9.13 -53.24 15.71
N ILE A 43 -8.78 -51.96 15.60
CA ILE A 43 -9.38 -51.05 14.64
C ILE A 43 -8.59 -51.16 13.34
N VAL A 44 -9.22 -51.72 12.31
CA VAL A 44 -8.63 -51.76 10.97
C VAL A 44 -8.42 -50.31 10.51
N SER A 45 -7.17 -49.98 10.16
CA SER A 45 -6.84 -48.68 9.59
C SER A 45 -6.77 -48.78 8.07
N TYR A 46 -7.18 -47.73 7.38
CA TYR A 46 -7.02 -47.60 5.93
C TYR A 46 -6.06 -46.47 5.63
N ALA A 47 -4.95 -46.78 4.99
CA ALA A 47 -3.97 -45.81 4.53
C ALA A 47 -4.40 -45.26 3.17
N TYR A 48 -4.10 -43.99 2.94
CA TYR A 48 -4.34 -43.30 1.69
C TYR A 48 -3.09 -42.51 1.32
N ILE A 49 -2.83 -42.44 0.02
CA ILE A 49 -1.79 -41.59 -0.52
C ILE A 49 -2.31 -40.91 -1.79
N SER A 50 -2.09 -39.60 -1.83
CA SER A 50 -2.23 -38.78 -3.02
C SER A 50 -0.87 -38.24 -3.41
N ALA A 51 -0.61 -38.17 -4.71
CA ALA A 51 0.58 -37.57 -5.30
C ALA A 51 0.11 -36.87 -6.56
N ALA A 52 0.24 -35.55 -6.59
CA ALA A 52 -0.24 -34.70 -7.67
C ALA A 52 0.70 -33.51 -7.92
N PRO A 53 0.84 -33.03 -9.16
CA PRO A 53 0.20 -33.57 -10.36
C PRO A 53 0.75 -34.96 -10.74
N SER A 54 -0.04 -35.76 -11.46
CA SER A 54 0.36 -37.05 -12.02
C SER A 54 -0.46 -37.27 -13.31
N PRO A 55 0.15 -37.25 -14.51
CA PRO A 55 1.58 -37.10 -14.76
C PRO A 55 2.15 -35.75 -14.30
N VAL A 56 3.46 -35.69 -14.04
CA VAL A 56 4.23 -34.49 -13.70
C VAL A 56 5.48 -34.40 -14.58
N GLY A 57 5.95 -33.20 -14.89
CA GLY A 57 7.24 -33.03 -15.57
C GLY A 57 8.42 -33.29 -14.66
N VAL A 58 9.48 -33.91 -15.18
CA VAL A 58 10.76 -34.01 -14.46
C VAL A 58 11.25 -32.61 -14.08
N GLY A 59 11.69 -32.43 -12.83
CA GLY A 59 12.07 -31.12 -12.29
C GLY A 59 10.92 -30.26 -11.78
N GLN A 60 9.66 -30.70 -11.84
CA GLN A 60 8.52 -29.99 -11.22
C GLN A 60 8.20 -30.53 -9.84
N GLU A 61 7.73 -29.66 -8.94
CA GLU A 61 7.33 -30.06 -7.59
C GLU A 61 6.05 -30.90 -7.61
N VAL A 62 6.06 -32.00 -6.86
CA VAL A 62 4.90 -32.87 -6.62
C VAL A 62 4.48 -32.73 -5.17
N TYR A 63 3.19 -32.48 -4.96
CA TYR A 63 2.59 -32.52 -3.64
C TYR A 63 2.04 -33.91 -3.35
N VAL A 64 2.51 -34.48 -2.25
CA VAL A 64 2.12 -35.78 -1.74
C VAL A 64 1.36 -35.56 -0.43
N PHE A 65 0.15 -36.11 -0.36
CA PHE A 65 -0.63 -36.15 0.87
C PHE A 65 -0.78 -37.61 1.29
N VAL A 66 -0.39 -37.93 2.51
CA VAL A 66 -0.60 -39.26 3.09
C VAL A 66 -1.45 -39.14 4.34
N TRP A 67 -2.43 -40.03 4.49
CA TRP A 67 -3.31 -40.01 5.66
C TRP A 67 -3.89 -41.38 5.95
N VAL A 68 -4.43 -41.55 7.16
CA VAL A 68 -5.11 -42.76 7.59
C VAL A 68 -6.54 -42.39 7.94
N ASP A 69 -7.49 -43.10 7.32
CA ASP A 69 -8.95 -42.97 7.39
C ASP A 69 -9.51 -41.82 8.23
N THR A 70 -9.61 -42.02 9.53
CA THR A 70 -10.27 -41.11 10.44
C THR A 70 -9.24 -40.45 11.36
N PRO A 71 -9.45 -39.18 11.71
CA PRO A 71 -8.77 -38.56 12.83
C PRO A 71 -8.93 -39.43 14.09
N PHE A 72 -7.94 -39.42 14.97
CA PHE A 72 -8.11 -40.07 16.26
C PHE A 72 -9.25 -39.44 17.05
N ALA A 73 -9.96 -40.27 17.81
CA ALA A 73 -11.03 -39.81 18.68
C ALA A 73 -10.49 -38.71 19.61
N GLY A 74 -11.14 -37.54 19.63
CA GLY A 74 -10.69 -36.43 20.46
C GLY A 74 -9.44 -35.69 19.99
N ALA A 75 -8.94 -35.93 18.77
CA ALA A 75 -7.90 -35.09 18.17
C ALA A 75 -8.36 -33.63 18.08
N LEU A 76 -7.61 -32.74 18.73
CA LEU A 76 -7.85 -31.29 18.74
C LEU A 76 -6.55 -30.56 18.47
N VAL A 77 -6.66 -29.36 17.89
CA VAL A 77 -5.48 -28.52 17.58
C VAL A 77 -4.68 -28.16 18.85
N THR A 78 -5.31 -28.25 20.02
CA THR A 78 -4.73 -27.93 21.34
C THR A 78 -4.20 -29.12 22.13
N ASN A 79 -4.25 -30.35 21.60
CA ASN A 79 -3.77 -31.55 22.29
C ASN A 79 -2.81 -32.38 21.44
N ASP A 80 -2.25 -33.44 22.04
CA ASP A 80 -1.24 -34.30 21.42
C ASP A 80 -1.78 -35.58 20.78
N ILE A 81 -3.10 -35.72 20.65
CA ILE A 81 -3.72 -36.89 20.03
C ILE A 81 -3.45 -36.81 18.52
N ARG A 82 -2.44 -37.55 18.05
CA ARG A 82 -1.92 -37.52 16.67
C ARG A 82 -1.52 -38.90 16.19
N ARG A 83 -1.47 -39.08 14.87
CA ARG A 83 -0.91 -40.27 14.24
C ARG A 83 0.61 -40.24 14.32
N HIS A 84 1.23 -41.39 14.60
CA HIS A 84 2.69 -41.49 14.73
C HIS A 84 3.32 -42.38 13.66
N ASN A 85 4.61 -42.11 13.42
CA ASN A 85 5.50 -42.94 12.63
C ASN A 85 5.03 -43.19 11.19
N TYR A 86 4.40 -42.20 10.56
CA TYR A 86 4.13 -42.22 9.12
C TYR A 86 5.45 -42.36 8.37
N LYS A 87 5.46 -43.22 7.35
CA LYS A 87 6.62 -43.42 6.49
C LYS A 87 6.18 -43.40 5.03
N LEU A 88 6.76 -42.51 4.24
CA LEU A 88 6.64 -42.46 2.79
C LEU A 88 7.95 -42.95 2.18
N VAL A 89 7.91 -44.01 1.39
CA VAL A 89 9.03 -44.47 0.58
C VAL A 89 8.74 -44.11 -0.86
N ILE A 90 9.64 -43.37 -1.50
CA ILE A 90 9.53 -42.98 -2.90
C ILE A 90 10.62 -43.75 -3.65
N THR A 91 10.21 -44.71 -4.47
CA THR A 91 11.09 -45.48 -5.35
C THR A 91 11.13 -44.79 -6.70
N ASP A 92 12.30 -44.37 -7.15
CA ASP A 92 12.50 -43.79 -8.47
C ASP A 92 12.47 -44.87 -9.58
N PRO A 93 12.47 -44.48 -10.87
CA PRO A 93 12.39 -45.42 -11.99
C PRO A 93 13.57 -46.39 -12.10
N ASP A 94 14.72 -46.07 -11.49
CA ASP A 94 15.91 -46.93 -11.44
C ASP A 94 15.88 -47.88 -10.23
N GLY A 95 14.82 -47.83 -9.42
CA GLY A 95 14.67 -48.62 -8.21
C GLY A 95 15.37 -48.04 -6.97
N GLN A 96 15.86 -46.80 -7.01
CA GLN A 96 16.44 -46.13 -5.84
C GLN A 96 15.34 -45.57 -4.94
N ASN A 97 15.46 -45.82 -3.64
CA ASN A 97 14.49 -45.36 -2.66
C ASN A 97 14.96 -44.09 -1.96
N SER A 98 14.08 -43.09 -1.87
CA SER A 98 14.14 -42.07 -0.82
C SER A 98 13.05 -42.37 0.21
N THR A 99 13.31 -42.04 1.48
CA THR A 99 12.37 -42.30 2.58
C THR A 99 12.19 -41.05 3.40
N GLN A 100 10.94 -40.64 3.56
CA GLN A 100 10.51 -39.60 4.47
C GLN A 100 9.73 -40.23 5.62
N THR A 101 10.09 -39.88 6.85
CA THR A 101 9.38 -40.34 8.04
C THR A 101 8.91 -39.16 8.87
N TRP A 102 7.70 -39.27 9.40
CA TRP A 102 7.16 -38.34 10.38
C TRP A 102 6.90 -39.12 11.65
N ALA A 103 7.71 -38.82 12.68
CA ALA A 103 7.52 -39.40 14.00
C ALA A 103 6.12 -39.09 14.53
N ARG A 104 5.59 -37.91 14.18
CA ARG A 104 4.26 -37.41 14.52
C ARG A 104 3.70 -36.61 13.35
N VAL A 105 2.42 -36.78 13.08
CA VAL A 105 1.66 -35.97 12.12
C VAL A 105 1.03 -34.81 12.88
N GLU A 106 1.32 -33.58 12.49
CA GLU A 106 0.85 -32.39 13.23
C GLU A 106 -0.62 -32.06 12.97
N ASP A 107 -1.11 -32.33 11.76
CA ASP A 107 -2.52 -32.14 11.38
C ASP A 107 -3.41 -33.06 12.22
N THR A 108 -4.41 -32.47 12.88
CA THR A 108 -5.36 -33.21 13.73
C THR A 108 -6.19 -34.21 12.94
N THR A 109 -6.35 -34.00 11.64
CA THR A 109 -7.05 -34.91 10.75
C THR A 109 -6.23 -36.16 10.40
N GLY A 110 -4.96 -36.19 10.77
CA GLY A 110 -4.04 -37.28 10.42
C GLY A 110 -3.53 -37.21 8.99
N VAL A 111 -3.68 -36.06 8.32
CA VAL A 111 -3.15 -35.79 6.99
C VAL A 111 -1.74 -35.22 7.09
N GLN A 112 -0.83 -35.76 6.30
CA GLN A 112 0.55 -35.28 6.23
C GLN A 112 0.86 -34.88 4.80
N ALA A 113 1.21 -33.61 4.62
CA ALA A 113 1.73 -33.10 3.36
C ALA A 113 3.25 -33.33 3.27
N TYR A 114 3.71 -33.60 2.06
CA TYR A 114 5.11 -33.67 1.67
C TYR A 114 5.21 -33.11 0.25
N SER A 115 6.33 -32.51 -0.10
CA SER A 115 6.62 -32.25 -1.50
C SER A 115 8.02 -32.74 -1.86
N PHE A 116 8.18 -33.12 -3.12
CA PHE A 116 9.49 -33.45 -3.68
C PHE A 116 9.49 -33.14 -5.18
N THR A 117 10.69 -32.96 -5.72
CA THR A 117 10.89 -32.72 -7.14
C THR A 117 11.52 -33.98 -7.76
N PRO A 118 10.77 -34.82 -8.50
CA PRO A 118 11.36 -35.93 -9.23
C PRO A 118 12.40 -35.43 -10.23
N ASN A 119 13.55 -36.11 -10.27
CA ASN A 119 14.71 -35.74 -11.08
C ASN A 119 14.97 -36.72 -12.24
N LYS A 120 14.09 -37.71 -12.43
CA LYS A 120 14.16 -38.70 -13.51
C LYS A 120 12.80 -38.84 -14.17
N VAL A 121 12.80 -39.20 -15.44
CA VAL A 121 11.59 -39.59 -16.16
C VAL A 121 11.28 -41.07 -15.91
N GLY A 122 10.01 -41.37 -15.69
CA GLY A 122 9.51 -42.72 -15.46
C GLY A 122 8.53 -42.79 -14.29
N ASN A 123 8.12 -44.01 -13.98
CA ASN A 123 7.17 -44.26 -12.89
C ASN A 123 7.89 -44.28 -11.54
N TYR A 124 7.55 -43.32 -10.69
CA TYR A 124 7.90 -43.35 -9.28
C TYR A 124 6.85 -44.15 -8.52
N THR A 125 7.28 -45.06 -7.64
CA THR A 125 6.38 -45.78 -6.75
C THR A 125 6.43 -45.15 -5.37
N LEU A 126 5.33 -44.53 -4.95
CA LEU A 126 5.20 -43.93 -3.63
C LEU A 126 4.43 -44.89 -2.73
N SER A 127 5.11 -45.39 -1.71
CA SER A 127 4.57 -46.33 -0.73
C SER A 127 4.45 -45.66 0.62
N PHE A 128 3.22 -45.36 1.02
CA PHE A 128 2.90 -44.88 2.35
C PHE A 128 2.67 -46.06 3.30
N TYR A 129 3.27 -45.99 4.49
CA TYR A 129 3.14 -46.95 5.56
C TYR A 129 2.76 -46.23 6.84
N TYR A 130 1.69 -46.69 7.44
CA TYR A 130 1.32 -46.45 8.81
C TYR A 130 1.56 -47.75 9.60
N PRO A 131 2.47 -47.76 10.58
CA PRO A 131 2.80 -48.98 11.32
C PRO A 131 1.70 -49.44 12.27
N GLY A 132 0.59 -48.70 12.37
CA GLY A 132 -0.38 -48.88 13.43
C GLY A 132 0.15 -48.29 14.74
N GLU A 133 -0.75 -47.97 15.64
CA GLU A 133 -0.37 -47.57 16.99
C GLU A 133 -1.49 -47.87 17.97
N LYS A 134 -1.12 -47.92 19.25
CA LYS A 134 -2.06 -48.06 20.33
C LYS A 134 -2.53 -46.68 20.75
N TYR A 135 -3.84 -46.50 20.90
CA TYR A 135 -4.38 -45.26 21.42
C TYR A 135 -4.11 -45.20 22.94
N VAL A 136 -3.19 -44.32 23.33
CA VAL A 136 -2.67 -44.23 24.70
C VAL A 136 -3.30 -43.09 25.52
N TRP A 137 -4.21 -42.33 24.93
CA TRP A 137 -4.77 -41.14 25.56
C TRP A 137 -5.99 -41.46 26.42
N ASN A 138 -6.08 -40.83 27.59
CA ASN A 138 -7.19 -40.95 28.53
C ASN A 138 -7.41 -39.61 29.25
N THR A 139 -8.42 -39.54 30.11
CA THR A 139 -8.73 -38.30 30.87
C THR A 139 -7.64 -37.91 31.88
N VAL A 140 -6.73 -38.82 32.23
CA VAL A 140 -5.63 -38.58 33.18
C VAL A 140 -4.43 -37.93 32.49
N ASN A 141 -4.04 -38.42 31.32
CA ASN A 141 -2.87 -37.92 30.58
C ASN A 141 -3.23 -36.89 29.50
N THR A 142 -4.51 -36.73 29.18
CA THR A 142 -5.01 -35.75 28.20
C THR A 142 -6.14 -34.93 28.82
N PRO A 143 -5.80 -33.86 29.57
CA PRO A 143 -6.79 -32.97 30.17
C PRO A 143 -7.74 -32.40 29.12
N GLY A 144 -9.04 -32.47 29.39
CA GLY A 144 -10.09 -32.00 28.46
C GLY A 144 -10.58 -33.05 27.44
N LEU A 145 -10.00 -34.25 27.43
CA LEU A 145 -10.53 -35.36 26.64
C LEU A 145 -11.90 -35.79 27.18
N SER A 146 -12.89 -35.98 26.28
CA SER A 146 -14.21 -36.45 26.69
C SER A 146 -14.15 -37.90 27.18
N ALA A 147 -15.05 -38.27 28.10
CA ALA A 147 -15.17 -39.65 28.55
C ALA A 147 -15.43 -40.63 27.39
N ALA A 148 -16.16 -40.20 26.36
CA ALA A 148 -16.42 -41.00 25.15
C ALA A 148 -15.14 -41.25 24.34
N ASN A 149 -14.25 -40.26 24.20
CA ASN A 149 -12.99 -40.43 23.48
C ASN A 149 -11.96 -41.21 24.30
N ALA A 150 -12.04 -41.15 25.63
CA ALA A 150 -11.18 -41.95 26.52
C ALA A 150 -11.50 -43.46 26.46
N LEU A 151 -12.66 -43.87 25.93
CA LEU A 151 -13.00 -45.30 25.72
C LEU A 151 -12.03 -46.00 24.76
N PHE A 152 -11.37 -45.26 23.88
CA PHE A 152 -10.38 -45.78 22.95
C PHE A 152 -9.05 -46.11 23.62
N GLU A 153 -8.86 -45.79 24.91
CA GLU A 153 -7.66 -46.14 25.64
C GLU A 153 -7.37 -47.65 25.51
N ASN A 154 -6.17 -47.97 25.04
CA ASN A 154 -5.70 -49.31 24.72
C ASN A 154 -6.21 -49.97 23.43
N ASP A 155 -7.12 -49.35 22.69
CA ASP A 155 -7.46 -49.82 21.35
C ASP A 155 -6.22 -49.75 20.45
N THR A 156 -6.11 -50.73 19.55
CA THR A 156 -4.99 -50.81 18.61
C THR A 156 -5.50 -50.48 17.22
N PHE A 157 -4.99 -49.39 16.67
CA PHE A 157 -5.14 -49.08 15.25
C PHE A 157 -4.12 -49.93 14.50
N LEU A 158 -4.62 -50.83 13.65
CA LEU A 158 -3.79 -51.79 12.95
C LEU A 158 -2.90 -51.11 11.89
N PRO A 159 -1.75 -51.71 11.53
CA PRO A 159 -0.93 -51.21 10.44
C PRO A 159 -1.72 -51.12 9.13
N ALA A 160 -1.42 -50.09 8.34
CA ALA A 160 -2.00 -49.88 7.03
C ALA A 160 -0.94 -49.36 6.07
N SER A 161 -1.09 -49.67 4.79
CA SER A 161 -0.20 -49.16 3.75
C SER A 161 -0.98 -48.85 2.49
N ALA A 162 -0.54 -47.84 1.76
CA ALA A 162 -1.09 -47.48 0.47
C ALA A 162 0.06 -47.24 -0.51
N ILE A 163 -0.13 -47.66 -1.75
CA ILE A 163 0.85 -47.46 -2.81
C ILE A 163 0.17 -46.63 -3.89
N ARG A 164 0.90 -45.65 -4.42
CA ARG A 164 0.50 -44.88 -5.58
C ARG A 164 1.67 -44.75 -6.53
N THR A 165 1.41 -44.97 -7.80
CA THR A 165 2.36 -44.65 -8.86
C THR A 165 2.19 -43.19 -9.23
N LEU A 166 3.31 -42.47 -9.28
CA LEU A 166 3.42 -41.14 -9.87
C LEU A 166 4.11 -41.30 -11.22
N GLU A 167 3.44 -40.89 -12.27
CA GLU A 167 4.02 -40.85 -13.61
C GLU A 167 4.82 -39.56 -13.76
N VAL A 168 6.13 -39.66 -14.02
CA VAL A 168 6.99 -38.51 -14.34
C VAL A 168 7.37 -38.57 -15.81
N THR A 169 7.11 -37.49 -16.53
CA THR A 169 7.35 -37.39 -17.97
C THR A 169 8.35 -36.28 -18.29
N GLU A 170 8.87 -36.23 -19.52
CA GLU A 170 9.65 -35.07 -20.00
C GLU A 170 8.76 -33.81 -20.13
N GLU A 171 7.47 -34.00 -20.43
CA GLU A 171 6.53 -32.90 -20.62
C GLU A 171 6.20 -32.25 -19.28
N GLN A 172 6.43 -30.94 -19.22
CA GLN A 172 6.10 -30.13 -18.05
C GLN A 172 4.59 -29.92 -17.97
N VAL A 173 4.00 -30.20 -16.82
CA VAL A 173 2.63 -29.77 -16.50
C VAL A 173 2.59 -28.25 -16.48
N PRO A 174 1.53 -27.60 -16.97
CA PRO A 174 1.43 -26.14 -16.89
C PRO A 174 1.65 -25.65 -15.46
N PRO A 175 2.41 -24.56 -15.26
CA PRO A 175 2.53 -23.94 -13.95
C PRO A 175 1.14 -23.50 -13.45
N PRO A 176 0.97 -23.28 -12.13
CA PRO A 176 -0.25 -22.68 -11.61
C PRO A 176 -0.61 -21.44 -12.42
N SER A 177 -1.89 -21.31 -12.79
CA SER A 177 -2.35 -20.13 -13.52
C SER A 177 -2.02 -18.89 -12.71
N SER A 178 -1.20 -18.00 -13.27
CA SER A 178 -1.15 -16.63 -12.78
C SER A 178 -2.53 -16.03 -12.99
N GLY A 179 -2.96 -15.16 -12.06
CA GLY A 179 -4.15 -14.34 -12.27
C GLY A 179 -4.08 -13.49 -13.54
N ALA A 180 -5.09 -12.65 -13.77
CA ALA A 180 -5.05 -11.71 -14.88
C ALA A 180 -3.75 -10.87 -14.84
N PRO A 181 -3.19 -10.47 -16.00
CA PRO A 181 -2.09 -9.52 -16.04
C PRO A 181 -2.45 -8.23 -15.29
N LEU A 182 -1.44 -7.44 -14.91
CA LEU A 182 -1.70 -6.14 -14.31
C LEU A 182 -2.57 -5.29 -15.26
N PRO A 183 -3.55 -4.54 -14.74
CA PRO A 183 -4.51 -3.82 -15.55
C PRO A 183 -3.82 -2.71 -16.34
N THR A 184 -4.04 -2.69 -17.65
CA THR A 184 -3.68 -1.57 -18.54
C THR A 184 -4.81 -0.54 -18.68
N GLU A 185 -6.00 -0.91 -18.21
CA GLU A 185 -7.21 -0.08 -18.18
C GLU A 185 -7.56 0.34 -16.74
N TYR A 186 -8.47 1.29 -16.61
CA TYR A 186 -8.92 1.78 -15.31
C TYR A 186 -9.51 0.63 -14.47
N TRP A 187 -9.03 0.50 -13.23
CA TRP A 187 -9.42 -0.57 -12.31
C TRP A 187 -9.92 0.00 -10.98
N THR A 188 -10.71 -0.79 -10.26
CA THR A 188 -11.25 -0.43 -8.95
C THR A 188 -11.27 -1.65 -8.02
N ARG A 189 -11.55 -1.44 -6.73
CA ARG A 189 -11.83 -2.52 -5.76
C ARG A 189 -13.32 -2.94 -5.82
N PRO A 190 -13.66 -4.20 -5.43
CA PRO A 190 -12.77 -5.26 -4.97
C PRO A 190 -11.98 -5.90 -6.11
N ILE A 191 -10.73 -6.30 -5.83
CA ILE A 191 -9.92 -7.10 -6.76
C ILE A 191 -10.46 -8.53 -6.75
N ASN A 192 -10.64 -9.13 -7.94
CA ASN A 192 -11.06 -10.53 -8.05
C ASN A 192 -10.02 -11.45 -7.41
N GLY A 193 -10.44 -12.41 -6.59
CA GLY A 193 -9.52 -13.33 -5.86
C GLY A 193 -8.62 -14.20 -6.75
N GLN A 194 -8.95 -14.36 -8.04
CA GLN A 194 -8.06 -15.02 -9.01
C GLN A 194 -6.87 -14.14 -9.40
N ASN A 195 -6.96 -12.82 -9.23
CA ASN A 195 -5.92 -11.84 -9.57
C ASN A 195 -5.00 -11.57 -8.38
N SER A 196 -4.56 -12.62 -7.69
CA SER A 196 -3.75 -12.49 -6.46
C SER A 196 -2.48 -11.68 -6.69
N ASN A 197 -1.90 -11.73 -7.88
CA ASN A 197 -0.73 -10.96 -8.32
C ASN A 197 -0.93 -9.43 -8.35
N TRP A 198 -2.16 -8.93 -8.29
CA TRP A 198 -2.43 -7.49 -8.26
C TRP A 198 -2.04 -6.84 -6.91
N TYR A 199 -1.59 -7.62 -5.93
CA TYR A 199 -0.98 -7.10 -4.70
C TYR A 199 0.18 -6.13 -4.99
N VAL A 200 0.85 -6.25 -6.14
CA VAL A 200 1.97 -5.38 -6.56
C VAL A 200 1.55 -3.92 -6.75
N ILE A 201 0.33 -3.66 -7.22
CA ILE A 201 -0.17 -2.31 -7.50
C ILE A 201 -1.13 -1.78 -6.40
N SER A 202 -1.49 -2.64 -5.45
CA SER A 202 -2.49 -2.34 -4.44
C SER A 202 -1.84 -2.25 -3.06
N SER A 203 -2.19 -1.26 -2.25
CA SER A 203 -1.64 -1.09 -0.90
C SER A 203 -2.60 -0.41 0.05
N ASN A 204 -2.19 -0.28 1.31
CA ASN A 204 -2.96 0.38 2.35
C ASN A 204 -2.04 1.29 3.16
N TRP A 205 -2.51 2.46 3.54
CA TRP A 205 -1.87 3.36 4.50
C TRP A 205 -2.57 3.24 5.85
N LEU A 206 -2.20 2.22 6.61
CA LEU A 206 -2.95 1.84 7.81
C LEU A 206 -2.65 2.71 9.05
N ASN A 207 -1.64 3.58 9.03
CA ASN A 207 -1.30 4.63 10.02
C ASN A 207 -0.14 5.45 9.43
N ALA A 208 0.30 6.53 10.09
CA ALA A 208 1.68 7.00 9.99
C ALA A 208 2.62 5.77 10.04
N PRO A 209 3.45 5.52 9.02
CA PRO A 209 3.55 4.16 8.49
C PRO A 209 4.15 3.14 9.43
N TYR A 210 3.79 1.91 9.09
CA TYR A 210 4.13 0.68 9.79
C TYR A 210 5.64 0.40 9.88
N ILE A 211 6.45 1.08 9.05
CA ILE A 211 7.91 1.15 9.13
C ILE A 211 8.29 2.59 9.48
N ARG A 212 8.84 2.77 10.69
CA ARG A 212 9.40 4.05 11.15
C ARG A 212 10.91 3.98 10.94
N SER A 213 11.41 4.78 10.01
CA SER A 213 12.83 5.07 9.82
C SER A 213 12.96 6.58 9.57
N GLY A 214 13.91 7.24 10.23
CA GLY A 214 14.13 8.68 10.09
C GLY A 214 13.64 9.51 11.28
N ALA A 215 14.39 10.58 11.58
CA ALA A 215 14.27 11.54 12.67
C ALA A 215 15.09 12.78 12.29
N THR A 216 15.03 13.80 13.16
CA THR A 216 15.98 14.90 13.08
C THR A 216 16.45 15.35 14.47
N SER A 217 17.73 15.71 14.55
CA SER A 217 18.34 16.38 15.69
C SER A 217 18.03 17.88 15.68
N THR A 218 17.76 18.47 14.51
CA THR A 218 17.47 19.90 14.34
C THR A 218 16.09 20.28 14.90
N GLY A 219 15.17 19.31 15.01
CA GLY A 219 13.88 19.40 15.70
C GLY A 219 12.71 19.17 14.75
N GLY A 220 11.79 18.28 15.14
CA GLY A 220 10.54 18.06 14.40
C GLY A 220 10.07 16.60 14.42
N ALA A 221 8.78 16.37 14.16
CA ALA A 221 8.17 15.04 14.12
C ALA A 221 8.51 14.34 12.80
N GLY A 222 9.79 13.94 12.67
CA GLY A 222 10.23 12.98 11.66
C GLY A 222 10.01 11.57 12.18
N TYR A 223 8.87 10.96 11.85
CA TYR A 223 8.75 9.51 11.85
C TYR A 223 8.55 9.03 10.43
N GLY A 224 9.19 7.91 10.10
CA GLY A 224 9.21 7.28 8.79
C GLY A 224 7.86 7.32 8.10
N ARG A 225 7.88 7.81 6.86
CA ARG A 225 6.77 7.86 5.90
C ARG A 225 7.03 6.88 4.76
N PHE A 226 7.67 5.77 5.08
CA PHE A 226 8.06 4.78 4.10
C PHE A 226 6.95 3.74 3.91
N GLN A 227 6.38 3.73 2.72
CA GLN A 227 5.47 2.69 2.25
C GLN A 227 6.20 1.82 1.24
N LYS A 228 6.50 0.58 1.61
CA LYS A 228 7.21 -0.37 0.74
C LYS A 228 6.31 -1.00 -0.33
N ASP A 229 4.99 -0.97 -0.13
CA ASP A 229 4.03 -1.73 -0.93
C ASP A 229 3.14 -0.81 -1.79
N GLY A 230 2.81 -1.29 -2.99
CA GLY A 230 1.90 -0.63 -3.95
C GLY A 230 2.56 0.47 -4.78
N ALA A 231 1.74 1.05 -5.67
CA ALA A 231 2.18 2.10 -6.59
C ALA A 231 1.95 3.52 -6.03
N GLY A 232 2.68 4.49 -6.56
CA GLY A 232 2.43 5.93 -6.40
C GLY A 232 2.21 6.64 -7.74
N PRO A 233 1.72 7.89 -7.76
CA PRO A 233 1.47 8.64 -8.99
C PRO A 233 2.75 8.97 -9.77
N GLU A 234 2.65 8.86 -11.10
CA GLU A 234 3.72 9.17 -12.06
C GLU A 234 3.57 10.56 -12.70
N THR A 235 2.52 11.31 -12.36
CA THR A 235 2.30 12.70 -12.77
C THR A 235 1.55 13.48 -11.68
N SER A 236 1.46 14.80 -11.83
CA SER A 236 0.67 15.68 -10.96
C SER A 236 -0.84 15.68 -11.24
N HIS A 237 -1.37 14.65 -11.92
CA HIS A 237 -2.80 14.59 -12.31
C HIS A 237 -3.72 14.56 -11.10
N ILE A 238 -4.53 15.59 -10.92
CA ILE A 238 -5.48 15.73 -9.81
C ILE A 238 -6.77 14.98 -10.16
N MET A 239 -7.09 13.97 -9.36
CA MET A 239 -8.27 13.13 -9.50
C MET A 239 -9.54 13.81 -8.98
N TRP A 240 -9.42 14.52 -7.86
CA TRP A 240 -10.47 15.32 -7.21
C TRP A 240 -9.87 16.17 -6.09
N THR A 241 -10.59 17.24 -5.71
CA THR A 241 -10.33 18.02 -4.50
C THR A 241 -11.54 17.97 -3.55
N LYS A 242 -11.34 18.14 -2.24
CA LYS A 242 -12.46 18.20 -1.27
C LYS A 242 -12.17 19.25 -0.19
N PRO A 243 -12.99 20.31 -0.05
CA PRO A 243 -12.84 21.26 1.06
C PRO A 243 -12.95 20.57 2.42
N ILE A 244 -12.01 20.85 3.32
CA ILE A 244 -12.04 20.36 4.71
C ILE A 244 -12.61 21.41 5.67
N GLN A 245 -12.42 22.69 5.35
CA GLN A 245 -13.00 23.85 6.02
C GLN A 245 -12.95 25.04 5.04
N TRP A 246 -13.38 26.23 5.46
CA TRP A 246 -13.15 27.43 4.66
C TRP A 246 -11.66 27.74 4.57
N GLY A 247 -11.20 28.06 3.36
CA GLY A 247 -9.81 28.37 3.03
C GLY A 247 -9.72 29.42 1.93
N GLY A 248 -8.50 29.70 1.46
CA GLY A 248 -8.26 30.73 0.48
C GLY A 248 -8.10 32.12 1.08
N VAL A 249 -8.20 33.12 0.21
CA VAL A 249 -8.17 34.54 0.57
C VAL A 249 -9.53 34.96 1.12
N VAL A 250 -9.56 35.64 2.27
CA VAL A 250 -10.81 36.11 2.93
C VAL A 250 -11.56 37.13 2.05
N GLY A 251 -10.80 37.97 1.35
CA GLY A 251 -11.32 39.00 0.45
C GLY A 251 -11.63 40.34 1.14
N GLY A 252 -11.73 41.39 0.32
CA GLY A 252 -11.95 42.76 0.80
C GLY A 252 -10.69 43.45 1.34
N THR A 253 -10.88 44.59 2.00
CA THR A 253 -9.80 45.44 2.54
C THR A 253 -9.89 45.65 4.04
N ASN A 254 -10.87 45.02 4.71
CA ASN A 254 -11.11 45.16 6.15
C ASN A 254 -10.43 44.02 6.94
N THR A 255 -9.16 43.78 6.62
CA THR A 255 -8.27 42.74 7.17
C THR A 255 -6.97 43.41 7.62
N MET A 256 -6.12 42.73 8.40
CA MET A 256 -4.83 43.30 8.83
C MET A 256 -3.91 43.52 7.62
N ASN A 257 -3.91 42.55 6.71
CA ASN A 257 -3.13 42.59 5.47
C ASN A 257 -4.05 42.48 4.24
N LEU A 258 -3.68 43.12 3.14
CA LEU A 258 -4.39 42.94 1.86
C LEU A 258 -4.12 41.53 1.33
N GLY A 259 -5.18 40.82 0.95
CA GLY A 259 -5.06 39.42 0.52
C GLY A 259 -4.86 38.43 1.66
N GLU A 260 -5.21 38.81 2.89
CA GLU A 260 -5.15 37.93 4.06
C GLU A 260 -5.99 36.66 3.85
N GLY A 261 -5.37 35.51 4.10
CA GLY A 261 -6.00 34.20 4.01
C GLY A 261 -6.61 33.73 5.33
N TYR A 262 -7.38 32.65 5.26
CA TYR A 262 -7.87 31.96 6.46
C TYR A 262 -6.73 31.33 7.24
N TYR A 263 -6.87 31.25 8.57
CA TYR A 263 -5.89 30.59 9.43
C TYR A 263 -5.74 29.10 9.07
N THR A 264 -4.53 28.71 8.69
CA THR A 264 -4.20 27.38 8.13
C THR A 264 -4.00 26.32 9.21
N GLY A 265 -3.74 26.72 10.45
CA GLY A 265 -3.43 25.79 11.55
C GLY A 265 -2.00 25.22 11.53
N SER A 266 -1.12 25.68 10.64
CA SER A 266 0.20 25.07 10.42
C SER A 266 1.02 24.91 11.71
N SER A 267 1.07 25.88 12.60
CA SER A 267 1.97 25.80 13.77
C SER A 267 1.56 24.74 14.80
N TYR A 268 0.27 24.69 15.19
CA TYR A 268 -0.17 23.93 16.37
C TYR A 268 -1.54 23.27 16.23
N ASN A 269 -2.24 23.48 15.12
CA ASN A 269 -3.56 22.90 14.87
C ASN A 269 -3.62 22.28 13.46
N PRO A 270 -2.80 21.25 13.16
CA PRO A 270 -2.87 20.56 11.86
C PRO A 270 -4.32 20.19 11.54
N ARG A 271 -4.80 20.63 10.38
CA ARG A 271 -6.23 20.55 10.03
C ARG A 271 -6.62 19.23 9.38
N PHE A 272 -5.66 18.54 8.78
CA PHE A 272 -5.81 17.20 8.23
C PHE A 272 -4.94 16.26 9.05
N ALA A 273 -5.57 15.34 9.78
CA ALA A 273 -4.88 14.43 10.69
C ALA A 273 -5.65 13.11 10.89
N ASN A 274 -4.96 12.14 11.50
CA ASN A 274 -5.48 10.79 11.73
C ASN A 274 -5.98 10.14 10.43
N ALA A 275 -5.27 10.42 9.33
CA ALA A 275 -5.63 9.94 8.02
C ALA A 275 -5.17 8.50 7.80
N ILE A 276 -6.02 7.68 7.19
CA ILE A 276 -5.80 6.25 6.94
C ILE A 276 -6.31 5.93 5.54
N ILE A 277 -5.58 5.15 4.76
CA ILE A 277 -6.09 4.53 3.52
C ILE A 277 -6.20 3.03 3.73
N MET A 278 -7.39 2.47 3.57
CA MET A 278 -7.62 1.03 3.66
C MET A 278 -8.67 0.61 2.64
N HIS A 279 -8.36 -0.39 1.81
CA HIS A 279 -9.25 -0.91 0.78
C HIS A 279 -9.81 0.22 -0.13
N GLY A 280 -8.93 1.04 -0.73
CA GLY A 280 -9.33 2.13 -1.62
C GLY A 280 -10.26 3.16 -0.98
N THR A 281 -10.21 3.30 0.35
CA THR A 281 -11.03 4.23 1.13
C THR A 281 -10.11 5.08 1.99
N LEU A 282 -10.26 6.40 1.91
CA LEU A 282 -9.60 7.37 2.77
C LEU A 282 -10.49 7.65 4.00
N PHE A 283 -9.91 7.56 5.18
CA PHE A 283 -10.52 7.95 6.45
C PHE A 283 -9.73 9.08 7.06
N TYR A 284 -10.38 10.06 7.67
CA TYR A 284 -9.69 11.18 8.34
C TYR A 284 -10.59 11.86 9.36
N GLN A 285 -9.97 12.60 10.29
CA GLN A 285 -10.70 13.46 11.22
C GLN A 285 -10.84 14.87 10.65
N GLU A 286 -12.05 15.43 10.69
CA GLU A 286 -12.26 16.84 10.40
C GLU A 286 -11.90 17.74 11.60
N PRO A 287 -11.44 18.97 11.34
CA PRO A 287 -11.20 19.96 12.39
C PRO A 287 -12.52 20.42 13.02
N TRP A 288 -12.46 20.94 14.25
CA TRP A 288 -13.63 21.53 14.92
C TRP A 288 -13.31 22.95 15.41
N GLY A 289 -13.93 23.95 14.77
CA GLY A 289 -13.65 25.35 15.04
C GLY A 289 -12.16 25.66 14.85
N ASN A 290 -11.49 26.15 15.90
CA ASN A 290 -10.04 26.41 15.84
C ASN A 290 -9.16 25.19 16.18
N SER A 291 -9.75 24.08 16.62
CA SER A 291 -9.02 22.85 16.92
C SER A 291 -8.73 22.06 15.64
N GLY A 292 -7.52 21.50 15.53
CA GLY A 292 -7.15 20.59 14.44
C GLY A 292 -7.83 19.23 14.51
N GLY A 293 -8.45 18.89 15.64
CA GLY A 293 -9.26 17.68 15.81
C GLY A 293 -10.50 17.91 16.67
N GLY A 294 -11.22 16.84 16.98
CA GLY A 294 -12.48 16.89 17.74
C GLY A 294 -13.73 17.03 16.87
N GLY A 295 -13.57 17.18 15.55
CA GLY A 295 -14.67 17.02 14.60
C GLY A 295 -14.99 15.55 14.33
N ASP A 296 -15.92 15.34 13.42
CA ASP A 296 -16.33 14.00 12.99
C ASP A 296 -15.18 13.26 12.30
N TYR A 297 -15.26 11.93 12.33
CA TYR A 297 -14.41 11.05 11.53
C TYR A 297 -15.15 10.63 10.27
N VAL A 298 -14.52 10.79 9.12
CA VAL A 298 -15.15 10.72 7.81
C VAL A 298 -14.53 9.60 7.00
N SER A 299 -15.35 8.88 6.25
CA SER A 299 -14.91 7.91 5.23
C SER A 299 -15.26 8.43 3.85
N VAL A 300 -14.29 8.44 2.94
CA VAL A 300 -14.47 8.80 1.53
C VAL A 300 -13.81 7.76 0.62
N ASP A 301 -14.43 7.47 -0.51
CA ASP A 301 -13.82 6.65 -1.56
C ASP A 301 -12.57 7.36 -2.12
N LEU A 302 -11.44 6.66 -2.16
CA LEU A 302 -10.13 7.25 -2.54
C LEU A 302 -10.12 7.72 -4.00
N LEU A 303 -10.77 6.99 -4.90
CA LEU A 303 -10.73 7.27 -6.34
C LEU A 303 -11.69 8.40 -6.72
N THR A 304 -12.75 8.61 -5.93
CA THR A 304 -13.85 9.51 -6.30
C THR A 304 -14.10 10.68 -5.35
N GLY A 305 -13.55 10.66 -4.15
CA GLY A 305 -13.79 11.68 -3.11
C GLY A 305 -15.21 11.66 -2.52
N LYS A 306 -16.02 10.67 -2.91
CA LYS A 306 -17.40 10.52 -2.44
C LYS A 306 -17.42 10.05 -0.99
N GLU A 307 -18.17 10.77 -0.14
CA GLU A 307 -18.38 10.38 1.26
C GLU A 307 -19.22 9.09 1.35
N ASN A 308 -18.74 8.14 2.15
CA ASN A 308 -19.41 6.86 2.43
C ASN A 308 -20.21 6.95 3.73
N TRP A 309 -19.58 7.43 4.79
CA TRP A 309 -20.16 7.61 6.12
C TRP A 309 -19.38 8.64 6.94
N ARG A 310 -19.99 9.06 8.05
CA ARG A 310 -19.46 10.03 9.00
C ARG A 310 -19.88 9.65 10.42
N ILE A 311 -18.98 9.80 11.39
CA ILE A 311 -19.26 9.48 12.79
C ILE A 311 -18.78 10.58 13.74
N ASN A 312 -19.55 10.81 14.80
CA ASN A 312 -19.10 11.59 15.95
C ASN A 312 -18.31 10.67 16.90
N THR A 313 -17.00 10.87 16.97
CA THR A 313 -16.06 10.07 17.79
C THR A 313 -16.23 10.25 19.30
N THR A 314 -17.02 11.24 19.73
CA THR A 314 -17.30 11.54 21.14
C THR A 314 -18.70 11.13 21.59
N ALA A 315 -19.50 10.51 20.70
CA ALA A 315 -20.89 10.15 20.96
C ALA A 315 -21.09 9.22 22.18
N THR A 316 -20.04 8.51 22.62
CA THR A 316 -20.06 7.63 23.79
C THR A 316 -19.70 8.34 25.11
N GLY A 317 -19.42 9.64 25.08
CA GLY A 317 -18.91 10.41 26.21
C GLY A 317 -17.40 10.32 26.43
N VAL A 318 -16.70 9.53 25.61
CA VAL A 318 -15.23 9.46 25.54
C VAL A 318 -14.77 9.69 24.12
N ASN A 319 -13.58 10.27 23.93
CA ASN A 319 -13.00 10.45 22.60
C ASN A 319 -12.48 9.09 22.08
N LEU A 320 -13.10 8.60 21.01
CA LEU A 320 -12.73 7.39 20.28
C LEU A 320 -12.37 7.74 18.83
N THR A 321 -11.40 8.63 18.65
CA THR A 321 -10.87 8.93 17.31
C THR A 321 -9.95 7.78 16.85
N PRO A 322 -10.19 7.17 15.69
CA PRO A 322 -9.28 6.17 15.15
C PRO A 322 -7.88 6.74 14.89
N THR A 323 -6.86 5.91 15.11
CA THR A 323 -5.45 6.29 14.90
C THR A 323 -4.72 5.32 13.97
N PHE A 324 -5.26 4.11 13.76
CA PHE A 324 -4.75 3.16 12.77
C PHE A 324 -5.82 2.17 12.31
N GLY A 325 -5.66 1.67 11.09
CA GLY A 325 -6.38 0.54 10.52
C GLY A 325 -5.68 -0.77 10.82
N TYR A 326 -6.46 -1.84 10.96
CA TYR A 326 -5.99 -3.17 11.32
C TYR A 326 -6.51 -4.20 10.32
N LEU A 327 -5.60 -4.71 9.49
CA LEU A 327 -5.81 -5.79 8.52
C LEU A 327 -4.92 -6.97 8.91
N TYR A 328 -5.49 -7.93 9.63
CA TYR A 328 -4.75 -9.12 10.07
C TYR A 328 -5.04 -10.31 9.16
N GLY A 329 -3.98 -10.90 8.59
CA GLY A 329 -4.01 -12.17 7.88
C GLY A 329 -4.27 -13.31 8.87
N PHE A 330 -5.54 -13.64 9.03
CA PHE A 330 -6.00 -14.66 9.95
C PHE A 330 -5.69 -16.05 9.38
N GLU A 331 -5.11 -16.92 10.20
CA GLU A 331 -4.76 -18.30 9.84
C GLU A 331 -4.96 -19.16 11.08
N ASP A 332 -5.91 -20.10 11.00
CA ASP A 332 -6.06 -21.22 11.93
C ASP A 332 -6.31 -22.51 11.14
N GLY A 333 -6.69 -23.60 11.80
CA GLY A 333 -6.95 -24.88 11.11
C GLY A 333 -8.17 -24.88 10.19
N ASN A 334 -9.03 -23.87 10.23
CA ASN A 334 -10.31 -23.80 9.51
C ASN A 334 -10.49 -22.54 8.66
N GLN A 335 -9.79 -21.45 8.96
CA GLN A 335 -10.02 -20.13 8.37
C GLN A 335 -8.69 -19.48 8.01
N HIS A 336 -8.65 -18.90 6.82
CA HIS A 336 -7.45 -18.35 6.19
C HIS A 336 -7.76 -17.00 5.53
N GLY A 337 -6.79 -16.10 5.49
CA GLY A 337 -6.90 -14.78 4.87
C GLY A 337 -7.32 -13.63 5.80
N VAL A 338 -7.36 -12.42 5.23
CA VAL A 338 -7.73 -11.20 5.98
C VAL A 338 -9.23 -11.17 6.26
N LEU A 339 -9.59 -10.93 7.51
CA LEU A 339 -11.01 -10.86 7.89
C LEU A 339 -11.70 -9.64 7.28
N PRO A 340 -12.95 -9.78 6.77
CA PRO A 340 -13.63 -8.71 6.04
C PRO A 340 -13.71 -7.38 6.79
N ASN A 341 -13.75 -6.29 6.01
CA ASN A 341 -13.81 -4.88 6.42
C ASN A 341 -12.59 -4.35 7.21
N GLY A 342 -11.81 -5.19 7.89
CA GLY A 342 -10.80 -4.70 8.82
C GLY A 342 -11.39 -3.96 10.01
N LEU A 343 -10.53 -3.36 10.83
CA LEU A 343 -10.93 -2.54 11.98
C LEU A 343 -10.23 -1.17 11.96
N LEU A 344 -10.95 -0.12 12.35
CA LEU A 344 -10.37 1.19 12.68
C LEU A 344 -10.19 1.26 14.19
N ILE A 345 -8.95 1.19 14.67
CA ILE A 345 -8.63 1.15 16.09
C ILE A 345 -8.55 2.57 16.66
N ALA A 346 -9.29 2.79 17.75
CA ALA A 346 -9.35 4.01 18.54
C ALA A 346 -8.80 3.75 19.97
N PRO A 347 -7.51 4.00 20.21
CA PRO A 347 -6.92 3.94 21.55
C PRO A 347 -7.45 5.07 22.45
N THR A 348 -7.66 4.78 23.73
CA THR A 348 -8.09 5.77 24.72
C THR A 348 -7.61 5.42 26.13
N THR A 349 -7.28 6.42 26.93
CA THR A 349 -6.96 6.29 28.36
C THR A 349 -8.07 6.87 29.24
N ALA A 350 -9.23 7.19 28.68
CA ALA A 350 -10.33 7.82 29.40
C ALA A 350 -10.99 6.91 30.45
N TYR A 351 -10.76 5.59 30.37
CA TYR A 351 -11.30 4.62 31.31
C TYR A 351 -10.37 4.44 32.52
N THR A 352 -10.74 5.06 33.64
CA THR A 352 -10.00 4.97 34.91
C THR A 352 -9.74 3.52 35.32
N GLY A 353 -8.49 3.18 35.60
CA GLY A 353 -8.08 1.87 36.10
C GLY A 353 -7.90 0.77 35.05
N LEU A 354 -8.09 1.07 33.75
CA LEU A 354 -7.96 0.10 32.65
C LEU A 354 -6.75 0.32 31.73
N GLY A 355 -5.84 1.22 32.11
CA GLY A 355 -4.69 1.59 31.28
C GLY A 355 -5.11 2.13 29.91
N THR A 356 -4.30 1.86 28.89
CA THR A 356 -4.68 2.11 27.49
C THR A 356 -5.69 1.07 27.05
N VAL A 357 -6.84 1.53 26.55
CA VAL A 357 -7.91 0.70 26.01
C VAL A 357 -7.98 0.88 24.50
N TRP A 358 -7.95 -0.20 23.74
CA TRP A 358 -8.29 -0.18 22.32
C TRP A 358 -9.76 -0.49 22.12
N ARG A 359 -10.48 0.46 21.51
CA ARG A 359 -11.81 0.27 20.93
C ARG A 359 -11.69 0.21 19.41
N ALA A 360 -12.70 -0.29 18.72
CA ALA A 360 -12.63 -0.38 17.25
C ALA A 360 -13.96 -0.08 16.58
N TYR A 361 -13.91 0.57 15.43
CA TYR A 361 -15.03 0.71 14.50
C TYR A 361 -14.88 -0.29 13.34
N ASP A 362 -16.00 -0.79 12.85
CA ASP A 362 -16.05 -1.48 11.56
C ASP A 362 -15.77 -0.44 10.45
N ALA A 363 -14.73 -0.66 9.65
CA ALA A 363 -14.27 0.37 8.72
C ALA A 363 -15.24 0.62 7.55
N ARG A 364 -16.06 -0.37 7.19
CA ARG A 364 -17.02 -0.24 6.09
C ARG A 364 -18.24 0.57 6.50
N THR A 365 -18.66 0.46 7.76
CA THR A 365 -19.95 1.02 8.23
C THR A 365 -19.81 2.18 9.21
N GLY A 366 -18.63 2.37 9.81
CA GLY A 366 -18.43 3.33 10.89
C GLY A 366 -19.10 2.92 12.20
N VAL A 367 -19.63 1.70 12.31
CA VAL A 367 -20.30 1.23 13.53
C VAL A 367 -19.26 0.86 14.58
N LEU A 368 -19.41 1.38 15.81
CA LEU A 368 -18.57 1.01 16.93
C LEU A 368 -18.81 -0.46 17.29
N THR A 369 -17.75 -1.25 17.27
CA THR A 369 -17.80 -2.67 17.58
C THR A 369 -17.73 -2.92 19.10
N ASN A 370 -17.97 -4.16 19.48
CA ASN A 370 -17.76 -4.65 20.85
C ASN A 370 -16.27 -4.90 21.18
N PHE A 371 -15.34 -4.62 20.27
CA PHE A 371 -13.91 -4.77 20.53
C PHE A 371 -13.49 -3.88 21.71
N ASN A 372 -12.86 -4.51 22.70
CA ASN A 372 -12.40 -3.87 23.93
C ASN A 372 -11.20 -4.63 24.51
N LEU A 373 -10.01 -4.07 24.30
CA LEU A 373 -8.75 -4.61 24.81
C LEU A 373 -8.12 -3.61 25.78
N THR A 374 -8.05 -3.97 27.05
CA THR A 374 -7.56 -3.13 28.15
C THR A 374 -6.08 -3.35 28.43
N ASN A 375 -5.45 -2.39 29.13
CA ASN A 375 -4.05 -2.42 29.54
C ASN A 375 -3.06 -2.69 28.39
N VAL A 376 -3.37 -2.21 27.18
CA VAL A 376 -2.47 -2.37 26.04
C VAL A 376 -1.13 -1.70 26.37
N PRO A 377 0.01 -2.39 26.23
CA PRO A 377 1.31 -1.81 26.52
C PRO A 377 1.56 -0.59 25.62
N SER A 378 2.25 0.42 26.18
CA SER A 378 2.66 1.59 25.41
C SER A 378 3.77 1.21 24.42
N GLY A 379 3.46 1.17 23.13
CA GLY A 379 4.46 1.15 22.05
C GLY A 379 4.79 2.57 21.58
N SER A 380 5.92 2.74 20.86
CA SER A 380 6.31 4.02 20.25
C SER A 380 5.24 4.59 19.31
N ALA A 381 4.35 3.75 18.77
CA ALA A 381 3.31 4.17 17.84
C ALA A 381 1.94 4.50 18.44
N ALA A 382 1.73 4.34 19.75
CA ALA A 382 0.51 4.84 20.41
C ALA A 382 0.53 6.36 20.62
N SER A 383 1.59 7.04 20.21
CA SER A 383 1.78 8.48 20.37
C SER A 383 1.80 9.14 18.98
N ALA A 384 0.73 9.87 18.65
CA ALA A 384 0.70 10.91 17.60
C ALA A 384 1.54 12.14 17.99
N THR A 385 2.31 12.05 19.07
CA THR A 385 3.10 13.13 19.66
C THR A 385 4.57 12.73 19.71
N LEU A 386 5.44 13.74 19.84
CA LEU A 386 6.91 13.68 19.79
C LEU A 386 7.54 12.88 20.96
N ALA A 387 7.10 11.66 21.28
CA ALA A 387 7.73 10.89 22.34
C ALA A 387 9.18 10.55 21.95
N ALA A 388 10.11 11.09 22.74
CA ALA A 388 11.56 11.18 22.52
C ALA A 388 12.22 9.88 22.03
N ASN A 389 13.49 10.00 21.61
CA ASN A 389 14.46 8.92 21.36
C ASN A 389 14.68 7.93 22.55
N SER A 390 13.77 7.93 23.53
CA SER A 390 13.70 7.10 24.71
C SER A 390 12.23 6.70 24.98
N ALA A 391 11.81 5.55 24.47
CA ALA A 391 10.51 4.96 24.80
C ALA A 391 10.70 3.67 25.64
N THR A 392 9.72 3.36 26.48
CA THR A 392 9.65 2.05 27.17
C THR A 392 9.25 0.92 26.22
N GLY A 393 8.85 1.25 24.98
CA GLY A 393 8.55 0.29 23.93
C GLY A 393 8.75 0.80 22.50
N ALA A 394 9.01 -0.12 21.58
CA ALA A 394 9.03 0.08 20.14
C ALA A 394 7.92 -0.74 19.48
N SER A 395 7.32 -0.24 18.41
CA SER A 395 6.23 -0.93 17.71
C SER A 395 6.51 -1.10 16.22
N ALA A 396 6.04 -2.20 15.64
CA ALA A 396 6.24 -2.52 14.24
C ALA A 396 5.07 -3.34 13.67
N ALA A 397 4.94 -3.37 12.34
CA ALA A 397 4.13 -4.37 11.65
C ALA A 397 4.71 -5.76 11.87
N GLY A 398 3.87 -6.71 12.26
CA GLY A 398 4.17 -8.11 12.06
C GLY A 398 3.95 -8.55 10.61
N PRO A 399 4.49 -9.71 10.21
CA PRO A 399 4.42 -10.22 8.85
C PRO A 399 2.99 -10.54 8.38
N ARG A 400 2.02 -10.65 9.29
CA ARG A 400 0.60 -10.91 8.98
C ARG A 400 -0.29 -9.70 9.24
N GLY A 401 0.29 -8.51 9.42
CA GLY A 401 -0.44 -7.27 9.71
C GLY A 401 -0.84 -7.11 11.18
N GLU A 402 -0.35 -7.96 12.07
CA GLU A 402 -0.46 -7.77 13.51
C GLU A 402 0.36 -6.56 13.98
N TYR A 403 -0.03 -5.98 15.11
CA TYR A 403 0.69 -4.93 15.78
C TYR A 403 1.63 -5.54 16.83
N LEU A 404 2.92 -5.39 16.60
CA LEU A 404 3.95 -5.86 17.52
C LEU A 404 4.40 -4.72 18.42
N ILE A 405 4.55 -4.99 19.71
CA ILE A 405 5.11 -4.04 20.69
C ILE A 405 6.23 -4.72 21.47
N TYR A 406 7.46 -4.29 21.22
CA TYR A 406 8.63 -4.61 22.02
C TYR A 406 8.64 -3.71 23.25
N SER A 407 8.71 -4.27 24.45
CA SER A 407 8.71 -3.52 25.71
C SER A 407 9.91 -3.87 26.56
N LEU A 408 10.59 -2.86 27.11
CA LEU A 408 11.69 -3.02 28.06
C LEU A 408 11.22 -2.61 29.45
N THR A 409 11.27 -3.55 30.40
CA THR A 409 10.84 -3.30 31.79
C THR A 409 11.94 -3.68 32.76
N ASN A 410 12.24 -2.80 33.72
CA ASN A 410 13.07 -3.13 34.88
C ASN A 410 12.16 -3.64 36.02
N LEU A 411 12.21 -4.93 36.32
CA LEU A 411 11.51 -5.55 37.45
C LEU A 411 12.36 -5.61 38.74
N GLY A 412 13.61 -5.15 38.66
CA GLY A 412 14.52 -5.04 39.80
C GLY A 412 14.37 -3.72 40.56
N THR A 413 15.36 -3.39 41.38
CA THR A 413 15.42 -2.09 42.07
C THR A 413 16.38 -1.15 41.36
N THR A 414 16.41 0.13 41.77
CA THR A 414 17.38 1.10 41.29
C THR A 414 18.83 0.60 41.47
N ALA A 415 19.12 -0.01 42.62
CA ALA A 415 20.45 -0.54 42.95
C ALA A 415 20.75 -1.90 42.29
N ASN A 416 19.72 -2.71 42.04
CA ASN A 416 19.84 -4.04 41.44
C ASN A 416 18.84 -4.17 40.27
N PRO A 417 19.10 -3.56 39.11
CA PRO A 417 18.22 -3.66 37.96
C PRO A 417 18.10 -5.10 37.47
N SER A 418 16.90 -5.44 37.02
CA SER A 418 16.55 -6.72 36.41
C SER A 418 15.68 -6.43 35.18
N TYR A 419 16.34 -6.26 34.03
CA TYR A 419 15.68 -5.91 32.79
C TYR A 419 15.09 -7.13 32.08
N TYR A 420 13.89 -6.96 31.56
CA TYR A 420 13.19 -7.92 30.72
C TYR A 420 12.78 -7.24 29.42
N LEU A 421 13.04 -7.93 28.32
CA LEU A 421 12.56 -7.57 26.99
C LEU A 421 11.42 -8.50 26.62
N MET A 422 10.31 -7.92 26.19
CA MET A 422 9.07 -8.62 25.91
C MET A 422 8.55 -8.26 24.52
N LEU A 423 7.95 -9.21 23.81
CA LEU A 423 7.23 -8.95 22.56
C LEU A 423 5.75 -9.24 22.78
N TRP A 424 4.96 -8.16 22.83
CA TRP A 424 3.50 -8.23 22.83
C TRP A 424 3.00 -8.28 21.38
N ASN A 425 2.00 -9.12 21.12
CA ASN A 425 1.47 -9.37 19.78
C ASN A 425 -0.05 -9.19 19.80
N SER A 426 -0.55 -8.19 19.06
CA SER A 426 -1.98 -7.87 19.05
C SER A 426 -2.83 -9.04 18.62
N SER A 427 -2.40 -9.88 17.67
CA SER A 427 -3.22 -10.98 17.13
C SER A 427 -3.65 -12.01 18.17
N LYS A 428 -2.91 -12.11 19.28
CA LYS A 428 -3.15 -13.13 20.31
C LYS A 428 -4.38 -12.89 21.16
N TYR A 429 -5.04 -11.73 21.05
CA TYR A 429 -6.27 -11.45 21.81
C TYR A 429 -7.35 -12.52 21.56
N GLN A 430 -7.35 -13.11 20.36
CA GLN A 430 -8.30 -14.14 19.94
C GLN A 430 -8.14 -15.46 20.70
N GLN A 431 -6.99 -15.68 21.35
CA GLN A 431 -6.69 -16.86 22.18
C GLN A 431 -7.18 -16.70 23.62
N LEU A 432 -7.70 -15.51 23.99
CA LEU A 432 -8.10 -15.21 25.36
C LEU A 432 -9.49 -15.76 25.72
N ALA A 433 -10.34 -16.07 24.74
CA ALA A 433 -11.65 -16.69 24.94
C ALA A 433 -11.59 -18.22 24.80
N ALA A 434 -12.26 -18.94 25.71
CA ALA A 434 -12.34 -20.40 25.65
C ALA A 434 -13.36 -20.86 24.58
N GLY A 435 -12.99 -21.88 23.80
CA GLY A 435 -13.95 -22.69 23.03
C GLY A 435 -14.00 -22.44 21.52
N GLN A 436 -13.53 -21.29 21.00
CA GLN A 436 -13.31 -21.09 19.56
C GLN A 436 -12.15 -20.12 19.34
N ILE A 437 -11.01 -20.65 18.90
CA ILE A 437 -10.03 -19.86 18.12
C ILE A 437 -10.67 -19.75 16.73
N GLY A 438 -10.94 -18.54 16.26
CA GLY A 438 -11.70 -18.32 15.02
C GLY A 438 -12.14 -16.88 14.81
N ALA A 439 -12.54 -16.55 13.59
CA ALA A 439 -13.13 -15.29 13.14
C ALA A 439 -14.33 -14.82 13.97
N GLY A 440 -14.99 -15.73 14.71
CA GLY A 440 -16.06 -15.38 15.67
C GLY A 440 -15.62 -14.41 16.77
N ASN A 441 -14.31 -14.30 17.04
CA ASN A 441 -13.75 -13.33 17.99
C ASN A 441 -13.33 -12.00 17.33
N TRP A 442 -13.53 -11.82 16.03
CA TRP A 442 -13.22 -10.55 15.33
C TRP A 442 -14.10 -9.40 15.82
N TYR A 443 -15.39 -9.68 16.00
CA TYR A 443 -16.34 -8.81 16.70
C TYR A 443 -16.82 -9.56 17.95
N PRO A 444 -16.21 -9.35 19.13
CA PRO A 444 -16.56 -10.11 20.32
C PRO A 444 -18.07 -10.02 20.61
N SER A 445 -18.76 -11.16 20.66
CA SER A 445 -20.23 -11.21 20.73
C SER A 445 -20.80 -10.74 22.08
N SER A 446 -19.97 -10.58 23.10
CA SER A 446 -20.36 -10.02 24.40
C SER A 446 -19.49 -8.82 24.76
N ALA A 447 -20.13 -7.69 25.08
CA ALA A 447 -19.49 -6.49 25.62
C ALA A 447 -18.70 -6.72 26.93
N ASN A 448 -18.83 -7.90 27.56
CA ASN A 448 -18.21 -8.28 28.83
C ASN A 448 -16.94 -9.14 28.70
N LEU A 449 -16.51 -9.53 27.49
CA LEU A 449 -15.18 -10.11 27.30
C LEU A 449 -14.17 -8.98 27.17
N GLY A 450 -13.98 -8.21 28.25
CA GLY A 450 -12.89 -7.25 28.34
C GLY A 450 -11.58 -8.03 28.28
N PHE A 451 -10.96 -8.08 27.12
CA PHE A 451 -9.66 -8.71 26.98
C PHE A 451 -8.64 -7.86 27.73
N ASN A 452 -7.68 -8.51 28.36
CA ASN A 452 -6.61 -7.84 29.08
C ASN A 452 -5.27 -8.13 28.40
N ALA A 453 -4.63 -7.10 27.89
CA ALA A 453 -3.37 -7.20 27.18
C ALA A 453 -2.19 -7.60 28.09
N THR A 454 -2.37 -7.61 29.42
CA THR A 454 -1.37 -8.14 30.36
C THR A 454 -1.40 -9.66 30.50
N ASP A 455 -2.38 -10.36 29.90
CA ASP A 455 -2.40 -11.82 29.89
C ASP A 455 -1.12 -12.36 29.21
N VAL A 456 -0.47 -13.33 29.84
CA VAL A 456 0.79 -13.91 29.35
C VAL A 456 0.66 -14.48 27.94
N ARG A 457 -0.54 -14.94 27.55
CA ARG A 457 -0.83 -15.44 26.21
C ARG A 457 -0.72 -14.35 25.14
N MET A 458 -0.75 -13.06 25.49
CA MET A 458 -0.60 -11.95 24.55
C MET A 458 0.86 -11.71 24.11
N TYR A 459 1.81 -12.39 24.75
CA TYR A 459 3.23 -12.22 24.47
C TYR A 459 3.76 -13.39 23.63
N ASP A 460 4.57 -13.09 22.62
CA ASP A 460 5.33 -14.11 21.89
C ASP A 460 6.47 -14.66 22.72
N TRP A 461 7.13 -13.79 23.48
CA TRP A 461 8.20 -14.16 24.38
C TRP A 461 8.46 -13.07 25.41
N ASN A 462 9.14 -13.48 26.49
CA ASN A 462 9.63 -12.63 27.56
C ASN A 462 11.00 -13.17 27.98
N VAL A 463 12.06 -12.38 27.78
CA VAL A 463 13.44 -12.79 28.04
C VAL A 463 14.12 -11.82 29.01
N SER A 464 14.91 -12.35 29.94
CA SER A 464 15.73 -11.53 30.82
C SER A 464 16.98 -11.05 30.11
N LEU A 465 17.41 -9.82 30.42
CA LEU A 465 18.64 -9.21 29.93
C LEU A 465 19.64 -9.04 31.09
N PRO A 466 20.22 -10.12 31.63
CA PRO A 466 21.02 -10.07 32.86
C PRO A 466 22.30 -9.24 32.72
N THR A 467 22.79 -9.03 31.49
CA THR A 467 23.98 -8.25 31.17
C THR A 467 23.70 -6.75 31.04
N VAL A 468 22.44 -6.34 30.89
CA VAL A 468 22.04 -4.93 30.87
C VAL A 468 22.02 -4.42 32.31
N LYS A 469 22.99 -3.58 32.67
CA LYS A 469 23.20 -3.03 34.02
C LYS A 469 23.01 -1.50 34.05
N GLY A 470 22.77 -0.96 35.24
CA GLY A 470 22.50 0.47 35.44
C GLY A 470 21.06 0.87 35.09
N GLN A 471 20.64 2.08 35.47
CA GLN A 471 19.28 2.58 35.24
C GLN A 471 19.17 3.35 33.92
N GLY A 472 17.95 3.66 33.51
CA GLY A 472 17.69 4.60 32.40
C GLY A 472 17.85 4.01 30.99
N TRP A 473 17.87 2.68 30.86
CA TRP A 473 17.75 2.05 29.54
C TRP A 473 16.35 2.25 28.96
N SER A 474 16.31 2.51 27.66
CA SER A 474 15.12 2.63 26.84
C SER A 474 15.34 1.92 25.50
N ILE A 475 14.25 1.59 24.81
CA ILE A 475 14.34 1.09 23.44
C ILE A 475 14.41 2.32 22.51
N PHE A 476 15.37 2.32 21.57
CA PHE A 476 15.28 3.21 20.42
C PHE A 476 14.07 2.77 19.60
N ARG A 477 13.16 3.70 19.37
CA ARG A 477 11.80 3.50 18.85
C ARG A 477 11.63 2.60 17.61
N ASP A 478 12.69 2.36 16.84
CA ASP A 478 12.69 1.55 15.61
C ASP A 478 13.12 0.11 15.93
N ALA A 479 12.45 -0.87 15.31
CA ALA A 479 12.75 -2.28 15.46
C ALA A 479 12.93 -2.95 14.10
N ILE A 480 14.02 -3.70 13.92
CA ILE A 480 14.22 -4.57 12.76
C ILE A 480 13.57 -5.91 13.10
N VAL A 481 12.31 -6.06 12.71
CA VAL A 481 11.47 -7.23 13.06
C VAL A 481 12.18 -8.52 12.67
N GLY A 482 12.34 -9.42 13.64
CA GLY A 482 13.00 -10.72 13.44
C GLY A 482 14.53 -10.68 13.40
N ASP A 483 15.17 -9.52 13.60
CA ASP A 483 16.63 -9.40 13.65
C ASP A 483 17.10 -8.77 14.97
N ARG A 484 16.99 -7.44 15.12
CA ARG A 484 17.53 -6.72 16.28
C ARG A 484 16.78 -5.44 16.64
N ILE A 485 17.00 -4.97 17.87
CA ILE A 485 16.63 -3.64 18.35
C ILE A 485 17.85 -2.94 18.98
N LEU A 486 17.82 -1.61 19.04
CA LEU A 486 18.81 -0.82 19.77
C LEU A 486 18.23 -0.38 21.12
N LEU A 487 18.99 -0.58 22.19
CA LEU A 487 18.73 -0.01 23.51
C LEU A 487 19.66 1.17 23.74
N VAL A 488 19.15 2.25 24.34
CA VAL A 488 19.90 3.46 24.63
C VAL A 488 19.82 3.76 26.13
N GLN A 489 20.98 4.02 26.73
CA GLN A 489 21.13 4.54 28.10
C GLN A 489 21.98 5.80 28.06
N GLY A 490 21.45 6.90 28.60
CA GLY A 490 22.10 8.20 28.56
C GLY A 490 21.70 9.01 27.32
N SER A 491 22.53 9.99 26.97
CA SER A 491 22.27 10.89 25.85
C SER A 491 23.59 11.32 25.22
N MET A 492 23.64 11.33 23.88
CA MET A 492 24.79 11.82 23.11
C MET A 492 24.87 13.36 23.06
N GLY A 493 23.95 14.07 23.73
CA GLY A 493 23.93 15.52 23.87
C GLY A 493 22.60 16.11 23.41
N THR A 494 21.98 16.94 24.27
CA THR A 494 20.78 17.73 23.95
C THR A 494 21.14 19.20 24.02
N GLY A 495 21.64 19.77 22.93
CA GLY A 495 21.93 21.20 22.89
C GLY A 495 20.65 22.04 22.79
N PRO A 496 20.71 23.32 23.19
CA PRO A 496 21.72 23.94 24.03
C PRO A 496 21.20 23.99 25.47
N ARG A 497 21.79 23.24 26.43
CA ARG A 497 21.63 23.47 27.89
C ARG A 497 22.36 22.47 28.81
N THR A 498 22.95 21.38 28.34
CA THR A 498 23.73 20.47 29.20
C THR A 498 24.76 19.71 28.37
N GLU A 499 26.04 19.71 28.80
CA GLU A 499 27.02 18.76 28.26
C GLU A 499 26.50 17.35 28.51
N GLY A 500 26.25 16.59 27.44
CA GLY A 500 25.83 15.20 27.57
C GLY A 500 26.92 14.37 28.26
N PHE A 501 26.55 13.33 28.99
CA PHE A 501 27.53 12.41 29.60
C PHE A 501 27.90 11.25 28.66
N GLY A 502 27.42 11.30 27.42
CA GLY A 502 27.49 10.23 26.44
C GLY A 502 26.35 9.22 26.60
N ALA A 503 26.25 8.30 25.65
CA ALA A 503 25.26 7.25 25.64
C ALA A 503 25.91 5.87 25.46
N ASN A 504 25.42 4.88 26.20
CA ASN A 504 25.64 3.48 25.86
C ASN A 504 24.54 3.06 24.90
N ILE A 505 24.93 2.53 23.74
CA ILE A 505 24.01 1.89 22.81
C ILE A 505 24.31 0.39 22.82
N THR A 506 23.26 -0.41 22.91
CA THR A 506 23.35 -1.88 22.92
C THR A 506 22.44 -2.45 21.85
N ALA A 507 22.99 -3.24 20.92
CA ALA A 507 22.18 -4.03 20.01
C ALA A 507 21.78 -5.35 20.67
N VAL A 508 20.48 -5.64 20.68
CA VAL A 508 19.92 -6.88 21.21
C VAL A 508 19.24 -7.63 20.09
N SER A 509 19.57 -8.91 19.96
CA SER A 509 18.89 -9.79 19.01
C SER A 509 17.43 -9.99 19.42
N VAL A 510 16.52 -9.82 18.47
CA VAL A 510 15.12 -10.24 18.53
C VAL A 510 14.80 -11.35 17.53
N ASN A 511 15.82 -11.85 16.83
CA ASN A 511 15.72 -13.07 16.04
C ASN A 511 15.21 -14.25 16.90
N PRO A 512 14.27 -15.07 16.39
CA PRO A 512 13.69 -16.19 17.14
C PRO A 512 14.71 -17.13 17.82
N ASP A 513 15.87 -17.35 17.21
CA ASP A 513 16.88 -18.31 17.67
C ASP A 513 17.84 -17.71 18.73
N SER A 514 18.00 -16.39 18.74
CA SER A 514 18.95 -15.66 19.59
C SER A 514 18.31 -14.53 20.40
N LYS A 515 16.99 -14.51 20.53
CA LYS A 515 16.23 -13.50 21.29
C LYS A 515 16.83 -13.21 22.67
N GLY A 516 17.10 -11.94 22.95
CA GLY A 516 17.70 -11.48 24.21
C GLY A 516 19.23 -11.57 24.27
N GLN A 517 19.90 -12.11 23.25
CA GLN A 517 21.36 -12.07 23.17
C GLN A 517 21.84 -10.65 22.88
N ILE A 518 22.81 -10.17 23.67
CA ILE A 518 23.52 -8.93 23.40
C ILE A 518 24.50 -9.18 22.25
N LEU A 519 24.31 -8.48 21.14
CA LEU A 519 25.20 -8.55 19.99
C LEU A 519 26.45 -7.69 20.22
N TRP A 520 26.25 -6.48 20.74
CA TRP A 520 27.31 -5.58 21.16
C TRP A 520 26.75 -4.48 22.08
N THR A 521 27.64 -3.91 22.90
CA THR A 521 27.40 -2.69 23.67
C THR A 521 28.57 -1.75 23.45
N LYS A 522 28.29 -0.47 23.20
CA LYS A 522 29.34 0.53 23.00
C LYS A 522 28.96 1.87 23.59
N TYR A 523 29.97 2.55 24.14
CA TYR A 523 29.85 3.92 24.61
C TYR A 523 30.14 4.90 23.47
N TYR A 524 29.29 5.91 23.35
CA TYR A 524 29.41 7.02 22.42
C TYR A 524 29.54 8.31 23.24
N ALA A 525 30.66 8.99 23.09
CA ALA A 525 30.91 10.28 23.73
C ALA A 525 29.90 11.33 23.21
N PRO A 526 29.59 12.35 24.01
CA PRO A 526 28.85 13.50 23.51
C PRO A 526 29.61 14.16 22.35
N ALA A 527 28.89 14.80 21.43
CA ALA A 527 29.54 15.59 20.38
C ALA A 527 30.31 16.77 21.01
N PRO A 528 31.57 17.03 20.59
CA PRO A 528 32.37 18.11 21.15
C PRO A 528 31.82 19.48 20.70
N GLY A 529 32.14 20.54 21.46
CA GLY A 529 31.84 21.91 21.03
C GLY A 529 30.39 22.35 21.18
N ASN A 530 29.66 21.80 22.16
CA ASN A 530 28.26 22.12 22.43
C ASN A 530 27.32 21.78 21.24
N VAL A 531 27.59 20.64 20.60
CA VAL A 531 26.78 20.11 19.50
C VAL A 531 25.73 19.11 20.03
N THR A 532 24.52 19.21 19.52
CA THR A 532 23.42 18.27 19.74
C THR A 532 23.59 17.08 18.81
N ARG A 533 23.68 15.86 19.36
CA ARG A 533 23.78 14.62 18.58
C ARG A 533 22.62 13.68 18.90
N ALA A 534 21.95 13.19 17.87
CA ALA A 534 20.87 12.21 18.01
C ALA A 534 20.97 11.09 16.96
N ILE A 535 20.52 9.88 17.33
CA ILE A 535 20.23 8.84 16.33
C ILE A 535 19.03 9.31 15.52
N ILE A 536 19.18 9.35 14.20
CA ILE A 536 18.13 9.78 13.29
C ILE A 536 17.58 8.66 12.42
N ALA A 537 18.34 7.61 12.14
CA ALA A 537 17.84 6.51 11.32
C ALA A 537 18.48 5.18 11.69
N VAL A 538 17.74 4.10 11.41
CA VAL A 538 18.20 2.72 11.45
C VAL A 538 17.76 2.08 10.12
N ASP A 539 18.71 1.66 9.30
CA ASP A 539 18.45 1.03 8.01
C ASP A 539 19.00 -0.40 8.00
N ALA A 540 18.08 -1.36 7.92
CA ALA A 540 18.42 -2.78 7.87
C ALA A 540 19.05 -3.19 6.53
N GLU A 541 18.70 -2.52 5.43
CA GLU A 541 19.23 -2.79 4.08
C GLU A 541 20.68 -2.32 3.96
N ALA A 542 20.97 -1.11 4.45
CA ALA A 542 22.33 -0.57 4.51
C ALA A 542 23.18 -1.21 5.64
N GLY A 543 22.53 -1.80 6.64
CA GLY A 543 23.21 -2.37 7.80
C GLY A 543 23.82 -1.30 8.71
N THR A 544 23.23 -0.09 8.74
CA THR A 544 23.73 1.09 9.46
C THR A 544 22.66 1.68 10.38
N PHE A 545 23.11 2.37 11.43
CA PHE A 545 22.33 3.42 12.07
C PHE A 545 23.07 4.74 11.93
N VAL A 546 22.33 5.83 11.79
CA VAL A 546 22.86 7.15 11.48
C VAL A 546 22.61 8.09 12.63
N THR A 547 23.61 8.91 12.96
CA THR A 547 23.45 10.06 13.86
C THR A 547 23.62 11.37 13.11
N GLU A 548 22.88 12.38 13.52
CA GLU A 548 23.01 13.74 13.03
C GLU A 548 23.52 14.66 14.15
N ASP A 549 24.44 15.55 13.78
CA ASP A 549 24.92 16.66 14.59
C ASP A 549 24.22 17.96 14.15
N LYS A 550 23.35 18.52 14.99
CA LYS A 550 22.48 19.64 14.62
C LYS A 550 23.24 20.88 14.15
N GLU A 551 24.17 21.37 14.96
CA GLU A 551 24.80 22.67 14.75
C GLU A 551 25.84 22.65 13.61
N THR A 552 26.32 21.47 13.20
CA THR A 552 27.26 21.29 12.08
C THR A 552 26.61 20.61 10.87
N LEU A 553 25.39 20.09 11.03
CA LEU A 553 24.64 19.28 10.07
C LEU A 553 25.32 17.98 9.62
N GLN A 554 26.38 17.57 10.32
CA GLN A 554 27.16 16.39 9.99
C GLN A 554 26.35 15.11 10.21
N LEU A 555 26.40 14.20 9.24
CA LEU A 555 25.80 12.87 9.31
C LEU A 555 26.89 11.82 9.52
N ASN A 556 26.67 10.90 10.46
CA ASN A 556 27.65 9.87 10.82
C ASN A 556 26.99 8.49 10.83
N GLY A 557 27.54 7.55 10.07
CA GLY A 557 27.06 6.18 9.98
C GLY A 557 27.83 5.23 10.88
N PHE A 558 27.09 4.30 11.48
CA PHE A 558 27.61 3.26 12.35
C PHE A 558 27.08 1.90 11.93
N SER A 559 27.93 0.88 11.88
CA SER A 559 27.50 -0.46 11.52
C SER A 559 26.58 -1.07 12.57
N LEU A 560 25.44 -1.60 12.14
CA LEU A 560 24.55 -2.39 12.99
C LEU A 560 25.18 -3.71 13.44
N ALA A 561 26.19 -4.22 12.74
CA ALA A 561 26.85 -5.48 13.07
C ALA A 561 27.73 -5.38 14.33
N ASN A 562 28.35 -4.23 14.60
CA ASN A 562 29.34 -4.09 15.69
C ASN A 562 29.37 -2.71 16.37
N GLY A 563 28.54 -1.74 15.96
CA GLY A 563 28.54 -0.38 16.51
C GLY A 563 29.78 0.45 16.16
N ASN A 564 30.59 0.04 15.18
CA ASN A 564 31.74 0.83 14.73
C ASN A 564 31.28 1.95 13.80
N HIS A 565 31.85 3.14 14.00
CA HIS A 565 31.74 4.24 13.05
C HIS A 565 32.34 3.79 11.70
N VAL A 566 31.59 3.98 10.62
CA VAL A 566 31.98 3.54 9.27
C VAL A 566 32.19 4.71 8.32
N TRP A 567 31.44 5.80 8.47
CA TRP A 567 31.55 6.96 7.59
C TRP A 567 31.04 8.23 8.27
N THR A 568 31.55 9.35 7.80
CA THR A 568 31.02 10.70 8.04
C THR A 568 30.73 11.31 6.68
N ALA A 569 29.51 11.79 6.45
CA ALA A 569 29.16 12.39 5.17
C ALA A 569 29.78 13.78 5.04
N GLU A 570 30.22 14.13 3.84
CA GLU A 570 30.54 15.52 3.48
C GLU A 570 29.21 16.27 3.26
N THR A 571 28.75 16.97 4.29
CA THR A 571 27.51 17.75 4.25
C THR A 571 27.84 19.21 4.00
N PRO A 572 27.22 19.87 3.01
CA PRO A 572 27.30 21.32 2.90
C PRO A 572 26.69 21.95 4.17
N VAL A 573 27.35 22.97 4.71
CA VAL A 573 26.76 23.76 5.80
C VAL A 573 25.76 24.69 5.17
N VAL A 574 24.49 24.48 5.50
CA VAL A 574 23.34 25.27 5.04
C VAL A 574 22.66 25.86 6.26
N GLU A 575 22.86 27.15 6.51
CA GLU A 575 22.64 27.75 7.83
C GLU A 575 21.18 27.63 8.30
N TRP A 576 20.22 27.72 7.37
CA TRP A 576 18.79 27.65 7.69
C TRP A 576 18.32 26.25 8.10
N ASP A 577 18.95 25.18 7.60
CA ASP A 577 18.63 23.80 7.98
C ASP A 577 18.99 23.50 9.44
N THR A 578 19.87 24.30 10.06
CA THR A 578 20.13 24.19 11.51
C THR A 578 18.90 24.53 12.36
N LEU A 579 17.97 25.34 11.81
CA LEU A 579 16.67 25.56 12.44
C LEU A 579 15.80 24.31 12.29
N ARG A 580 15.81 23.72 11.08
CA ARG A 580 15.16 22.45 10.81
C ARG A 580 15.54 21.79 9.49
N ARG A 581 15.78 20.48 9.56
CA ARG A 581 16.00 19.54 8.47
C ARG A 581 15.34 18.21 8.79
N ASP A 582 14.59 17.62 7.88
CA ASP A 582 14.03 16.28 8.04
C ASP A 582 14.97 15.25 7.35
N THR A 583 15.26 14.13 8.03
CA THR A 583 16.11 13.06 7.47
C THR A 583 15.43 11.69 7.58
N LEU A 584 15.37 10.93 6.48
CA LEU A 584 14.70 9.63 6.40
C LEU A 584 15.55 8.60 5.64
N SER A 585 15.61 7.37 6.12
CA SER A 585 16.24 6.24 5.42
C SER A 585 15.23 5.35 4.73
N ALA A 586 15.48 5.01 3.46
CA ALA A 586 14.75 4.01 2.69
C ALA A 586 15.56 3.59 1.44
N TYR A 587 15.40 2.33 0.99
CA TYR A 587 16.07 1.80 -0.20
C TYR A 587 17.61 1.87 -0.13
N GLY A 588 18.18 1.65 1.06
CA GLY A 588 19.62 1.80 1.34
C GLY A 588 20.16 3.22 1.18
N LYS A 589 19.29 4.24 1.25
CA LYS A 589 19.62 5.65 1.05
C LYS A 589 19.08 6.51 2.17
N LEU A 590 19.78 7.62 2.43
CA LEU A 590 19.43 8.62 3.41
C LEU A 590 19.08 9.94 2.70
N TYR A 591 17.84 10.39 2.84
CA TYR A 591 17.35 11.64 2.26
C TYR A 591 17.27 12.72 3.33
N ALA A 592 17.80 13.91 3.06
CA ALA A 592 17.77 15.05 3.97
C ALA A 592 17.31 16.32 3.26
N ALA A 593 16.40 17.09 3.85
CA ALA A 593 15.92 18.36 3.30
C ALA A 593 15.40 19.30 4.40
N GLY A 594 15.51 20.62 4.21
CA GLY A 594 15.08 21.61 5.20
C GLY A 594 14.78 22.99 4.65
N TYR A 595 14.96 24.01 5.50
CA TYR A 595 14.68 25.40 5.17
C TYR A 595 15.53 25.99 4.04
N ASP A 596 16.71 25.43 3.79
CA ASP A 596 17.56 25.83 2.67
C ASP A 596 16.97 25.47 1.30
N GLY A 597 15.97 24.59 1.28
CA GLY A 597 15.23 24.26 0.07
C GLY A 597 15.92 23.23 -0.82
N ILE A 598 17.01 22.60 -0.37
CA ILE A 598 17.74 21.58 -1.14
C ILE A 598 17.53 20.21 -0.52
N VAL A 599 17.23 19.23 -1.37
CA VAL A 599 17.19 17.80 -1.01
C VAL A 599 18.54 17.17 -1.29
N TYR A 600 19.05 16.42 -0.34
CA TYR A 600 20.30 15.67 -0.43
C TYR A 600 20.00 14.18 -0.30
N CYS A 601 20.55 13.36 -1.20
CA CYS A 601 20.50 11.91 -1.08
C CYS A 601 21.90 11.34 -0.89
N TYR A 602 22.09 10.59 0.18
CA TYR A 602 23.33 9.88 0.48
C TYR A 602 23.10 8.37 0.37
N ASP A 603 24.12 7.65 -0.06
CA ASP A 603 24.20 6.20 0.12
C ASP A 603 24.35 5.91 1.63
N ASP A 604 23.40 5.19 2.23
CA ASP A 604 23.35 5.01 3.70
C ASP A 604 24.46 4.05 4.18
N ALA A 605 24.99 3.20 3.30
CA ALA A 605 26.10 2.30 3.62
C ALA A 605 27.46 3.02 3.66
N THR A 606 27.63 4.12 2.92
CA THR A 606 28.94 4.79 2.72
C THR A 606 28.97 6.28 3.06
N GLY A 607 27.83 6.94 3.23
CA GLY A 607 27.73 8.39 3.45
C GLY A 607 28.04 9.24 2.22
N LYS A 608 28.19 8.62 1.04
CA LYS A 608 28.50 9.33 -0.21
C LYS A 608 27.26 10.06 -0.73
N LEU A 609 27.39 11.35 -1.02
CA LEU A 609 26.36 12.10 -1.74
C LEU A 609 26.17 11.51 -3.15
N LEU A 610 24.94 11.12 -3.46
CA LEU A 610 24.55 10.52 -4.74
C LEU A 610 23.98 11.56 -5.70
N TRP A 611 23.06 12.38 -5.22
CA TRP A 611 22.40 13.43 -6.00
C TRP A 611 21.83 14.52 -5.08
N THR A 612 21.55 15.68 -5.67
CA THR A 612 20.81 16.78 -5.03
C THR A 612 19.63 17.22 -5.89
N TYR A 613 18.59 17.72 -5.24
CA TYR A 613 17.45 18.35 -5.90
C TYR A 613 17.18 19.74 -5.31
N GLY A 614 16.86 20.73 -6.14
CA GLY A 614 16.56 22.11 -5.79
C GLY A 614 17.58 23.14 -6.26
N ASN A 615 18.77 22.69 -6.69
CA ASN A 615 19.91 23.53 -7.03
C ASN A 615 20.52 23.26 -8.44
N GLY A 616 19.84 22.46 -9.27
CA GLY A 616 20.32 22.03 -10.59
C GLY A 616 19.82 22.85 -11.80
N GLY A 617 18.82 23.72 -11.62
CA GLY A 617 18.20 24.51 -12.70
C GLY A 617 16.82 23.96 -13.13
N PRO A 618 16.32 24.27 -14.35
CA PRO A 618 15.04 23.76 -14.81
C PRO A 618 14.94 22.22 -14.71
N GLY A 619 13.87 21.70 -14.08
CA GLY A 619 13.70 20.27 -13.76
C GLY A 619 14.49 19.77 -12.53
N ASN A 620 15.12 20.69 -11.79
CA ASN A 620 15.81 20.48 -10.53
C ASN A 620 15.94 21.82 -9.79
N SER A 621 14.82 22.41 -9.40
CA SER A 621 14.82 23.76 -8.83
C SER A 621 13.76 23.93 -7.74
N THR A 622 14.19 24.55 -6.65
CA THR A 622 13.34 25.09 -5.59
C THR A 622 13.51 26.61 -5.48
N PHE A 623 14.15 27.24 -6.47
CA PHE A 623 14.44 28.66 -6.46
C PHE A 623 13.17 29.50 -6.29
N ALA A 624 13.13 30.34 -5.25
CA ALA A 624 12.01 31.23 -4.92
C ALA A 624 12.34 32.71 -5.15
N GLY A 625 13.60 33.03 -5.47
CA GLY A 625 14.03 34.41 -5.66
C GLY A 625 13.77 35.28 -4.41
N LEU A 626 12.92 36.28 -4.55
CA LEU A 626 12.57 37.22 -3.46
C LEU A 626 11.27 36.85 -2.73
N ASP A 627 10.61 35.75 -3.11
CA ASP A 627 9.37 35.32 -2.44
C ASP A 627 9.63 34.75 -1.04
N THR A 628 10.85 34.30 -0.77
CA THR A 628 11.27 33.85 0.58
C THR A 628 12.56 34.53 1.03
N VAL A 629 12.79 34.56 2.34
CA VAL A 629 14.06 35.04 2.92
C VAL A 629 15.21 34.04 2.76
N TYR A 630 14.92 32.82 2.29
CA TYR A 630 15.87 31.72 2.15
C TYR A 630 16.48 31.65 0.73
N GLY A 631 15.91 32.34 -0.26
CA GLY A 631 16.30 32.26 -1.68
C GLY A 631 15.72 31.04 -2.43
N HIS A 632 15.36 29.99 -1.70
CA HIS A 632 14.59 28.83 -2.17
C HIS A 632 13.29 28.69 -1.37
N TYR A 633 12.34 27.91 -1.88
CA TYR A 633 11.23 27.43 -1.07
C TYR A 633 11.77 26.42 -0.07
N PRO A 634 11.44 26.53 1.23
CA PRO A 634 11.79 25.50 2.18
C PRO A 634 11.07 24.21 1.78
N VAL A 635 11.77 23.08 1.70
CA VAL A 635 11.18 21.79 1.35
C VAL A 635 11.62 20.75 2.36
N PHE A 636 10.71 19.86 2.70
CA PHE A 636 10.97 18.77 3.63
C PHE A 636 10.57 17.45 2.98
N ILE A 637 11.25 16.38 3.36
CA ILE A 637 10.90 15.06 2.89
C ILE A 637 9.51 14.68 3.42
N ASP A 638 8.60 14.38 2.51
CA ASP A 638 7.23 13.98 2.79
C ASP A 638 7.18 12.43 2.84
N VAL A 639 6.47 11.76 1.93
CA VAL A 639 6.36 10.30 1.82
C VAL A 639 7.50 9.71 0.99
N ILE A 640 7.90 8.47 1.29
CA ILE A 640 8.75 7.67 0.42
C ILE A 640 7.96 6.40 0.07
N ALA A 641 7.74 6.14 -1.22
CA ALA A 641 6.95 5.00 -1.67
C ALA A 641 7.27 4.65 -3.12
N ASP A 642 7.12 3.38 -3.52
CA ASP A 642 7.19 2.97 -4.94
C ASP A 642 8.45 3.45 -5.69
N GLY A 643 9.62 3.39 -5.03
CA GLY A 643 10.88 3.89 -5.58
C GLY A 643 10.95 5.42 -5.77
N LYS A 644 10.07 6.18 -5.10
CA LYS A 644 9.93 7.64 -5.21
C LYS A 644 10.07 8.33 -3.86
N VAL A 645 10.53 9.57 -3.88
CA VAL A 645 10.61 10.49 -2.73
C VAL A 645 9.71 11.68 -3.02
N TYR A 646 8.75 11.92 -2.15
CA TYR A 646 7.85 13.06 -2.21
C TYR A 646 8.40 14.14 -1.27
N ILE A 647 8.26 15.40 -1.66
CA ILE A 647 8.62 16.56 -0.83
C ILE A 647 7.50 17.59 -0.90
N GLY A 648 7.42 18.43 0.12
CA GLY A 648 6.52 19.57 0.09
C GLY A 648 7.04 20.76 0.90
N THR A 649 6.60 21.95 0.50
CA THR A 649 6.88 23.19 1.20
C THR A 649 5.95 23.36 2.40
N THR A 650 6.52 23.66 3.56
CA THR A 650 5.77 24.06 4.75
C THR A 650 6.58 25.08 5.57
N GLU A 651 5.93 25.70 6.54
CA GLU A 651 6.53 26.61 7.49
C GLU A 651 5.94 26.43 8.88
N HIS A 652 6.78 26.58 9.92
CA HIS A 652 6.35 26.49 11.31
C HIS A 652 5.28 27.54 11.66
N SER A 653 5.40 28.77 11.15
CA SER A 653 4.49 29.88 11.44
C SER A 653 4.43 30.82 10.25
N PRO A 654 3.72 30.43 9.18
CA PRO A 654 3.68 31.22 7.97
C PRO A 654 2.91 32.52 8.19
N ASP A 655 3.48 33.61 7.68
CA ASP A 655 2.83 34.91 7.64
C ASP A 655 1.73 34.96 6.57
N GLN A 656 0.80 35.90 6.72
CA GLN A 656 -0.22 36.18 5.73
C GLN A 656 0.11 37.49 4.99
N PRO A 657 0.06 37.53 3.65
CA PRO A 657 -0.25 36.40 2.74
C PRO A 657 0.88 35.37 2.69
N LEU A 658 0.52 34.09 2.45
CA LEU A 658 1.47 33.00 2.23
C LEU A 658 2.40 33.29 1.04
N TYR A 659 3.61 32.70 1.04
CA TYR A 659 4.49 32.69 -0.14
C TYR A 659 3.72 32.24 -1.37
N LYS A 660 4.02 32.81 -2.54
CA LYS A 660 3.46 32.34 -3.81
C LYS A 660 4.39 31.30 -4.40
N GLY A 661 3.85 30.32 -5.11
CA GLY A 661 4.66 29.35 -5.86
C GLY A 661 5.34 28.26 -5.03
N SER A 662 4.98 28.09 -3.75
CA SER A 662 5.40 26.93 -2.94
C SER A 662 5.06 25.62 -3.65
N ILE A 663 5.83 24.57 -3.40
CA ILE A 663 5.74 23.34 -4.21
C ILE A 663 5.48 22.09 -3.38
N TYR A 664 4.80 21.13 -4.01
CA TYR A 664 4.97 19.70 -3.80
C TYR A 664 5.72 19.12 -5.01
N ALA A 665 6.60 18.16 -4.78
CA ALA A 665 7.34 17.50 -5.85
C ALA A 665 7.54 16.01 -5.55
N CYS A 666 7.79 15.25 -6.61
CA CYS A 666 8.10 13.83 -6.56
C CYS A 666 9.34 13.56 -7.42
N MET A 667 10.30 12.83 -6.86
CA MET A 667 11.54 12.47 -7.52
C MET A 667 11.76 10.96 -7.49
N ASN A 668 12.48 10.45 -8.47
CA ASN A 668 13.01 9.09 -8.42
C ASN A 668 13.97 8.96 -7.23
N ALA A 669 13.71 8.01 -6.33
CA ALA A 669 14.47 7.85 -5.08
C ALA A 669 15.95 7.48 -5.31
N THR A 670 16.28 6.91 -6.48
CA THR A 670 17.65 6.49 -6.80
C THR A 670 18.43 7.56 -7.56
N THR A 671 17.79 8.30 -8.47
CA THR A 671 18.48 9.23 -9.37
C THR A 671 18.30 10.71 -9.02
N GLY A 672 17.28 11.06 -8.25
CA GLY A 672 16.91 12.46 -7.98
C GLY A 672 16.25 13.16 -9.16
N GLU A 673 15.93 12.43 -10.24
CA GLU A 673 15.22 12.97 -11.40
C GLU A 673 13.79 13.36 -11.00
N GLU A 674 13.39 14.57 -11.35
CA GLU A 674 12.03 15.07 -11.15
C GLU A 674 11.04 14.23 -11.97
N ILE A 675 10.04 13.67 -11.31
CA ILE A 675 8.93 12.95 -11.95
C ILE A 675 7.79 13.94 -12.20
N TRP A 676 7.46 14.74 -11.19
CA TRP A 676 6.50 15.82 -11.31
C TRP A 676 6.67 16.86 -10.19
N THR A 677 6.18 18.06 -10.45
CA THR A 677 5.99 19.15 -9.50
C THR A 677 4.56 19.70 -9.59
N LEU A 678 4.07 20.29 -8.51
CA LEU A 678 2.76 20.92 -8.43
C LEU A 678 2.79 22.05 -7.40
N THR A 679 2.18 23.20 -7.70
CA THR A 679 2.04 24.28 -6.71
C THR A 679 1.21 23.81 -5.52
N GLY A 680 1.72 24.00 -4.31
CA GLY A 680 1.03 23.62 -3.09
C GLY A 680 1.84 23.98 -1.85
N MET A 681 1.14 24.18 -0.75
CA MET A 681 1.77 24.36 0.55
C MET A 681 1.15 23.38 1.54
N GLY A 682 2.01 22.60 2.20
CA GLY A 682 1.60 21.53 3.08
C GLY A 682 1.06 22.01 4.40
N SER A 683 0.23 21.18 5.03
CA SER A 683 -0.38 21.50 6.32
C SER A 683 0.49 21.07 7.50
N GLY A 684 0.39 21.82 8.59
CA GLY A 684 1.09 21.51 9.83
C GLY A 684 2.56 21.92 9.80
N MET A 685 3.17 21.93 10.99
CA MET A 685 4.60 22.17 11.15
C MET A 685 5.38 21.13 10.34
N TYR A 686 4.84 19.92 10.20
CA TYR A 686 5.46 18.78 9.55
C TYR A 686 4.67 18.38 8.30
N VAL A 687 5.15 18.78 7.11
CA VAL A 687 4.65 18.19 5.85
C VAL A 687 4.82 16.68 5.93
N GLY A 688 3.90 15.88 5.41
CA GLY A 688 3.97 14.42 5.43
C GLY A 688 3.60 13.69 6.71
N GLN A 689 3.29 14.40 7.80
CA GLN A 689 2.74 13.74 8.98
C GLN A 689 1.38 13.08 8.68
N ASN A 690 0.62 13.68 7.76
CA ASN A 690 -0.75 13.28 7.44
C ASN A 690 -0.98 13.10 5.94
N ASP A 691 0.06 13.26 5.11
CA ASP A 691 -0.03 13.02 3.67
C ASP A 691 0.20 11.51 3.42
N LEU A 692 -0.47 10.93 2.43
CA LEU A 692 -0.62 9.48 2.30
C LEU A 692 -0.36 9.00 0.87
N VAL A 693 0.28 7.84 0.71
CA VAL A 693 0.37 7.13 -0.58
C VAL A 693 -0.17 5.72 -0.46
N ALA A 694 -1.20 5.38 -1.25
CA ALA A 694 -1.67 4.00 -1.39
C ALA A 694 -2.50 3.82 -2.67
N ASP A 695 -2.55 2.58 -3.18
CA ASP A 695 -3.33 2.20 -4.38
C ASP A 695 -3.01 3.05 -5.64
N GLY A 696 -1.80 3.61 -5.75
CA GLY A 696 -1.44 4.50 -6.87
C GLY A 696 -1.81 5.97 -6.67
N TYR A 697 -2.30 6.36 -5.49
CA TYR A 697 -2.76 7.71 -5.20
C TYR A 697 -1.97 8.37 -4.08
N PHE A 698 -1.60 9.64 -4.28
CA PHE A 698 -1.02 10.53 -3.26
C PHE A 698 -2.09 11.51 -2.77
N VAL A 699 -2.23 11.66 -1.46
CA VAL A 699 -3.26 12.50 -0.83
C VAL A 699 -2.61 13.47 0.15
N PHE A 700 -2.91 14.76 0.03
CA PHE A 700 -2.41 15.80 0.93
C PHE A 700 -3.43 16.93 1.12
N LEU A 701 -3.25 17.74 2.18
CA LEU A 701 -4.03 18.97 2.39
C LEU A 701 -3.25 20.18 1.85
N ASN A 702 -3.80 20.87 0.86
CA ASN A 702 -3.24 22.13 0.39
C ASN A 702 -3.78 23.30 1.24
N ILE A 703 -2.90 24.01 1.95
CA ILE A 703 -3.33 25.09 2.84
C ILE A 703 -3.62 26.41 2.11
N TYR A 704 -3.30 26.51 0.81
CA TYR A 704 -3.69 27.68 0.02
C TYR A 704 -5.21 27.85 -0.04
N ASP A 705 -5.96 26.75 -0.13
CA ASP A 705 -7.43 26.75 -0.29
C ASP A 705 -8.17 25.88 0.74
N MET A 706 -7.44 25.23 1.65
CA MET A 706 -7.97 24.27 2.63
C MET A 706 -8.75 23.12 1.99
N GLN A 707 -8.29 22.61 0.84
CA GLN A 707 -8.84 21.41 0.22
C GLN A 707 -7.86 20.23 0.29
N ILE A 708 -8.42 19.04 0.48
CA ILE A 708 -7.71 17.77 0.32
C ILE A 708 -7.56 17.52 -1.19
N TYR A 709 -6.34 17.26 -1.65
CA TYR A 709 -6.00 16.93 -3.02
C TYR A 709 -5.68 15.45 -3.12
N THR A 710 -6.17 14.79 -4.17
CA THR A 710 -5.77 13.41 -4.52
C THR A 710 -5.17 13.39 -5.90
N LEU A 711 -3.92 12.95 -6.01
CA LEU A 711 -3.18 12.78 -7.26
C LEU A 711 -3.13 11.29 -7.63
N GLY A 712 -3.25 10.96 -8.90
CA GLY A 712 -3.21 9.58 -9.37
C GLY A 712 -3.52 9.43 -10.85
N LYS A 713 -3.50 8.18 -11.34
CA LYS A 713 -3.83 7.88 -12.73
C LYS A 713 -5.34 7.85 -12.93
N GLY A 714 -5.87 8.65 -13.86
CA GLY A 714 -7.30 8.80 -14.09
C GLY A 714 -7.86 8.11 -15.34
N PRO A 715 -9.17 7.81 -15.36
CA PRO A 715 -9.83 7.28 -16.55
C PRO A 715 -10.01 8.34 -17.65
N SER A 716 -9.95 7.90 -18.91
CA SER A 716 -10.19 8.76 -20.09
C SER A 716 -11.41 8.30 -20.89
N LYS A 717 -11.95 9.19 -21.72
CA LYS A 717 -13.00 8.89 -22.70
C LYS A 717 -12.63 9.44 -24.08
N LEU A 718 -12.45 8.52 -25.02
CA LEU A 718 -12.24 8.83 -26.43
C LEU A 718 -13.57 8.87 -27.21
N THR A 719 -13.67 9.75 -28.19
CA THR A 719 -14.73 9.75 -29.22
C THR A 719 -14.11 9.72 -30.60
N VAL A 720 -14.84 9.22 -31.60
CA VAL A 720 -14.42 9.25 -33.01
C VAL A 720 -15.63 9.45 -33.91
N GLU A 721 -15.49 10.34 -34.88
CA GLU A 721 -16.46 10.68 -35.91
C GLU A 721 -15.83 10.51 -37.30
N ALA A 722 -16.64 10.07 -38.25
CA ALA A 722 -16.33 10.00 -39.67
C ALA A 722 -17.55 10.55 -40.46
N PRO A 723 -17.41 10.87 -41.76
CA PRO A 723 -18.53 11.34 -42.57
C PRO A 723 -19.74 10.39 -42.49
N LEU A 724 -20.91 10.93 -42.16
CA LEU A 724 -22.17 10.18 -42.11
C LEU A 724 -22.66 9.79 -43.52
N ALA A 725 -22.38 10.63 -44.51
CA ALA A 725 -22.67 10.36 -45.91
C ALA A 725 -21.57 9.51 -46.52
N ALA A 726 -21.94 8.64 -47.47
CA ALA A 726 -20.97 7.91 -48.26
C ALA A 726 -20.09 8.89 -49.05
N VAL A 727 -18.79 8.60 -49.07
CA VAL A 727 -17.82 9.37 -49.85
C VAL A 727 -17.46 8.62 -51.12
N THR A 728 -17.20 9.33 -52.21
CA THR A 728 -16.81 8.66 -53.46
C THR A 728 -15.38 8.13 -53.35
N GLU A 729 -15.14 6.92 -53.83
CA GLU A 729 -13.81 6.34 -53.94
C GLU A 729 -12.83 7.33 -54.58
N GLY A 730 -11.65 7.46 -53.98
CA GLY A 730 -10.65 8.42 -54.41
C GLY A 730 -10.71 9.77 -53.68
N GLN A 731 -11.81 10.11 -53.00
CA GLN A 731 -11.92 11.29 -52.14
C GLN A 731 -11.25 11.06 -50.78
N SER A 732 -10.75 12.13 -50.18
CA SER A 732 -10.23 12.10 -48.82
C SER A 732 -11.31 12.43 -47.80
N ILE A 733 -11.17 11.87 -46.61
CA ILE A 733 -12.03 12.13 -45.46
C ILE A 733 -11.21 12.73 -44.31
N VAL A 734 -11.93 13.40 -43.40
CA VAL A 734 -11.39 13.79 -42.10
C VAL A 734 -12.04 12.92 -41.05
N ILE A 735 -11.22 12.13 -40.37
CA ILE A 735 -11.59 11.44 -39.13
C ILE A 735 -11.26 12.40 -38.00
N ARG A 736 -12.17 12.60 -37.05
CA ARG A 736 -11.96 13.53 -35.93
C ARG A 736 -12.59 13.00 -34.66
N GLY A 737 -12.22 13.57 -33.53
CA GLY A 737 -12.84 13.22 -32.26
C GLY A 737 -12.27 14.03 -31.12
N THR A 738 -12.65 13.63 -29.92
CA THR A 738 -12.18 14.24 -28.68
C THR A 738 -11.69 13.17 -27.70
N ILE A 739 -10.77 13.56 -26.82
CA ILE A 739 -10.37 12.78 -25.66
C ILE A 739 -10.47 13.63 -24.39
N THR A 740 -11.27 13.15 -23.44
CA THR A 740 -11.56 13.87 -22.20
C THR A 740 -11.23 13.05 -20.96
N ASP A 741 -10.80 13.77 -19.93
CA ASP A 741 -10.62 13.26 -18.58
C ASP A 741 -11.99 13.08 -17.91
N ILE A 742 -12.25 11.87 -17.44
CA ILE A 742 -13.50 11.52 -16.75
C ILE A 742 -13.29 11.13 -15.28
N SER A 743 -12.16 11.55 -14.70
CA SER A 743 -11.88 11.50 -13.26
C SER A 743 -13.00 12.18 -12.47
N ALA A 744 -13.24 11.74 -11.23
CA ALA A 744 -14.39 12.21 -10.46
C ALA A 744 -14.39 13.74 -10.25
N GLY A 745 -13.20 14.32 -10.10
CA GLY A 745 -13.00 15.75 -9.93
C GLY A 745 -13.52 16.59 -11.09
N THR A 746 -13.53 16.06 -12.33
CA THR A 746 -14.03 16.81 -13.49
C THR A 746 -15.55 17.02 -13.43
N LYS A 747 -16.25 16.32 -12.53
CA LYS A 747 -17.69 16.43 -12.29
C LYS A 747 -18.04 17.33 -11.10
N GLN A 748 -17.05 17.88 -10.41
CA GLN A 748 -17.30 18.85 -9.34
C GLN A 748 -17.91 20.13 -9.90
N ASN A 749 -18.68 20.86 -9.08
CA ASN A 749 -19.50 21.98 -9.55
C ASN A 749 -18.70 23.04 -10.31
N GLU A 750 -17.49 23.41 -9.83
CA GLU A 750 -16.65 24.39 -10.51
C GLU A 750 -16.13 23.85 -11.85
N GLN A 751 -15.50 22.68 -11.85
CA GLN A 751 -14.90 22.07 -13.04
C GLN A 751 -15.96 21.81 -14.11
N ALA A 752 -17.12 21.25 -13.74
CA ALA A 752 -18.23 21.01 -14.65
C ALA A 752 -18.78 22.32 -15.25
N ALA A 753 -18.80 23.42 -14.48
CA ALA A 753 -19.24 24.73 -14.95
C ALA A 753 -18.20 25.42 -15.86
N ARG A 754 -16.91 25.30 -15.55
CA ARG A 754 -15.80 25.89 -16.32
C ARG A 754 -15.52 25.13 -17.62
N PHE A 755 -15.74 23.83 -17.63
CA PHE A 755 -15.47 22.94 -18.75
C PHE A 755 -16.75 22.20 -19.17
N PRO A 756 -17.76 22.91 -19.74
CA PRO A 756 -19.06 22.32 -20.06
C PRO A 756 -19.00 21.19 -21.12
N ASN A 757 -17.91 21.11 -21.87
CA ASN A 757 -17.64 20.05 -22.85
C ASN A 757 -16.71 18.94 -22.31
N GLY A 758 -16.41 18.96 -21.02
CA GLY A 758 -15.44 18.08 -20.38
C GLY A 758 -14.03 18.69 -20.33
N VAL A 759 -13.24 18.22 -19.36
CA VAL A 759 -11.83 18.58 -19.24
C VAL A 759 -11.03 17.73 -20.23
N PRO A 760 -10.23 18.30 -21.13
CA PRO A 760 -9.40 17.52 -22.06
C PRO A 760 -8.30 16.72 -21.36
N CYS A 761 -7.95 15.56 -21.93
CA CYS A 761 -6.69 14.89 -21.59
C CYS A 761 -5.53 15.61 -22.26
N VAL A 762 -4.49 15.91 -21.49
CA VAL A 762 -3.27 16.59 -21.95
C VAL A 762 -2.05 15.67 -21.80
N SER A 763 -0.95 15.98 -22.48
CA SER A 763 0.31 15.24 -22.33
C SER A 763 0.84 15.33 -20.89
N ASP A 764 1.58 14.31 -20.45
CA ASP A 764 2.20 14.28 -19.12
C ASP A 764 3.07 15.53 -18.86
N SER A 765 3.77 16.06 -19.88
CA SER A 765 4.58 17.28 -19.79
C SER A 765 3.78 18.57 -19.56
N SER A 766 2.48 18.57 -19.86
CA SER A 766 1.59 19.73 -19.61
C SER A 766 0.80 19.56 -18.30
N MET A 767 0.94 18.44 -17.60
CA MET A 767 0.05 18.05 -16.50
C MET A 767 0.06 19.04 -15.34
N GLN A 768 1.23 19.55 -14.96
CA GLN A 768 1.37 20.51 -13.85
C GLN A 768 0.53 21.78 -14.09
N GLY A 769 0.90 22.58 -15.10
CA GLY A 769 0.20 23.84 -15.38
C GLY A 769 -1.27 23.62 -15.72
N TRP A 770 -1.61 22.49 -16.35
CA TRP A 770 -2.99 22.15 -16.65
C TRP A 770 -3.83 21.90 -15.38
N MET A 771 -3.31 21.12 -14.43
CA MET A 771 -3.99 20.85 -13.16
C MET A 771 -4.09 22.10 -12.27
N GLU A 772 -3.07 22.94 -12.26
CA GLU A 772 -3.09 24.23 -11.57
C GLU A 772 -4.17 25.17 -12.15
N TYR A 773 -4.36 25.18 -13.46
CA TYR A 773 -5.46 25.91 -14.09
C TYR A 773 -6.83 25.33 -13.72
N VAL A 774 -7.00 24.00 -13.83
CA VAL A 774 -8.30 23.33 -13.64
C VAL A 774 -8.76 23.38 -12.18
N TYR A 775 -7.86 23.19 -11.21
CA TYR A 775 -8.21 23.03 -9.79
C TYR A 775 -7.74 24.16 -8.86
N MET A 776 -6.72 24.93 -9.25
CA MET A 776 -6.06 25.90 -8.35
C MET A 776 -6.19 27.36 -8.80
N GLN A 777 -7.14 27.65 -9.70
CA GLN A 777 -7.45 28.99 -10.18
C GLN A 777 -6.25 29.75 -10.77
N GLN A 778 -5.24 29.04 -11.28
CA GLN A 778 -4.11 29.66 -11.97
C GLN A 778 -4.48 30.09 -13.39
N ALA A 779 -3.57 30.77 -14.10
CA ALA A 779 -3.77 31.14 -15.49
C ALA A 779 -3.75 29.89 -16.42
N CYS A 780 -4.50 29.93 -17.51
CA CYS A 780 -4.46 28.85 -18.51
C CYS A 780 -3.08 28.86 -19.21
N PRO A 781 -2.33 27.74 -19.23
CA PRO A 781 -1.05 27.68 -19.92
C PRO A 781 -1.24 27.86 -21.43
N THR A 782 -0.30 28.54 -22.09
CA THR A 782 -0.41 28.83 -23.54
C THR A 782 0.17 27.74 -24.44
N ASP A 783 0.81 26.73 -23.85
CA ASP A 783 1.61 25.68 -24.51
C ASP A 783 1.11 24.26 -24.18
N VAL A 784 -0.15 24.12 -23.75
CA VAL A 784 -0.76 22.82 -23.47
C VAL A 784 -0.82 21.96 -24.73
N THR A 785 -0.21 20.77 -24.68
CA THR A 785 -0.30 19.76 -25.73
C THR A 785 -1.22 18.60 -25.32
N GLY A 786 -1.90 18.00 -26.29
CA GLY A 786 -2.75 16.83 -26.04
C GLY A 786 -1.99 15.50 -26.09
N VAL A 787 -2.71 14.41 -26.30
CA VAL A 787 -2.17 13.04 -26.25
C VAL A 787 -2.23 12.35 -27.61
N GLN A 788 -1.36 11.36 -27.82
CA GLN A 788 -1.31 10.61 -29.07
C GLN A 788 -2.46 9.60 -29.18
N ILE A 789 -3.13 9.59 -30.33
CA ILE A 789 -4.24 8.71 -30.70
C ILE A 789 -3.83 7.87 -31.90
N ASN A 790 -3.99 6.55 -31.80
CA ASN A 790 -3.81 5.60 -32.89
C ASN A 790 -5.14 5.40 -33.62
N LEU A 791 -5.10 5.35 -34.96
CA LEU A 791 -6.26 5.15 -35.81
C LEU A 791 -6.06 3.89 -36.67
N ALA A 792 -7.01 2.97 -36.57
CA ALA A 792 -7.06 1.77 -37.41
C ALA A 792 -8.40 1.67 -38.14
N VAL A 793 -8.42 0.90 -39.22
CA VAL A 793 -9.67 0.58 -39.94
C VAL A 793 -9.83 -0.92 -40.12
N LEU A 794 -11.08 -1.38 -40.06
CA LEU A 794 -11.52 -2.66 -40.59
C LEU A 794 -12.30 -2.39 -41.89
N ASP A 795 -11.74 -2.82 -43.01
CA ASP A 795 -12.30 -2.56 -44.35
C ASP A 795 -13.40 -3.56 -44.74
N ALA A 796 -14.00 -3.34 -45.91
CA ALA A 796 -15.11 -4.16 -46.43
C ALA A 796 -14.71 -5.63 -46.70
N ASN A 797 -13.41 -5.92 -46.84
CA ASN A 797 -12.87 -7.26 -47.03
C ASN A 797 -12.52 -7.95 -45.70
N GLY A 798 -12.73 -7.27 -44.56
CA GLY A 798 -12.39 -7.79 -43.24
C GLY A 798 -10.92 -7.61 -42.85
N ASN A 799 -10.15 -6.77 -43.57
CA ASN A 799 -8.76 -6.51 -43.22
C ASN A 799 -8.67 -5.41 -42.16
N TYR A 800 -8.05 -5.73 -41.01
CA TYR A 800 -7.70 -4.75 -39.98
C TYR A 800 -6.31 -4.17 -40.26
N ARG A 801 -6.19 -2.84 -40.33
CA ARG A 801 -4.88 -2.17 -40.48
C ARG A 801 -4.83 -0.82 -39.74
N ASN A 802 -3.67 -0.51 -39.16
CA ASN A 802 -3.35 0.83 -38.68
C ASN A 802 -3.22 1.77 -39.88
N ILE A 803 -3.93 2.90 -39.85
CA ILE A 803 -3.87 3.93 -40.91
C ILE A 803 -3.00 5.11 -40.50
N GLY A 804 -2.69 5.29 -39.21
CA GLY A 804 -1.78 6.32 -38.73
C GLY A 804 -2.00 6.71 -37.26
N THR A 805 -1.24 7.70 -36.83
CA THR A 805 -1.37 8.33 -35.50
C THR A 805 -1.57 9.83 -35.66
N THR A 806 -2.30 10.44 -34.74
CA THR A 806 -2.45 11.89 -34.61
C THR A 806 -2.35 12.28 -33.13
N THR A 807 -2.16 13.55 -32.82
CA THR A 807 -2.11 14.05 -31.44
C THR A 807 -3.27 15.02 -31.23
N SER A 808 -3.98 14.89 -30.11
CA SER A 808 -4.98 15.90 -29.77
C SER A 808 -4.32 17.24 -29.44
N ASP A 809 -5.05 18.34 -29.58
CA ASP A 809 -4.62 19.65 -29.10
C ASP A 809 -4.96 19.83 -27.61
N GLY A 810 -4.62 21.01 -27.05
CA GLY A 810 -4.94 21.36 -25.66
C GLY A 810 -6.45 21.48 -25.36
N SER A 811 -7.32 21.43 -26.37
CA SER A 811 -8.78 21.30 -26.18
C SER A 811 -9.24 19.84 -26.14
N GLY A 812 -8.32 18.89 -26.29
CA GLY A 812 -8.61 17.46 -26.37
C GLY A 812 -9.16 17.04 -27.72
N THR A 813 -9.16 17.92 -28.73
CA THR A 813 -9.68 17.62 -30.07
C THR A 813 -8.56 17.09 -30.95
N TYR A 814 -8.84 16.08 -31.77
CA TYR A 814 -7.91 15.58 -32.77
C TYR A 814 -8.57 15.46 -34.14
N SER A 815 -7.77 15.51 -35.19
CA SER A 815 -8.20 15.18 -36.54
C SER A 815 -7.11 14.45 -37.32
N TYR A 816 -7.52 13.67 -38.31
CA TYR A 816 -6.65 12.89 -39.18
C TYR A 816 -7.24 12.85 -40.59
N HIS A 817 -6.44 13.29 -41.55
CA HIS A 817 -6.82 13.31 -42.95
C HIS A 817 -6.39 11.99 -43.61
N TRP A 818 -7.33 11.26 -44.18
CA TRP A 818 -7.07 9.93 -44.74
C TRP A 818 -7.85 9.69 -46.02
N LYS A 819 -7.31 8.87 -46.92
CA LYS A 819 -7.92 8.51 -48.19
C LYS A 819 -8.20 7.00 -48.22
N PRO A 820 -9.48 6.58 -48.23
CA PRO A 820 -9.84 5.18 -48.44
C PRO A 820 -9.36 4.67 -49.81
N ASP A 821 -9.02 3.39 -49.87
CA ASP A 821 -8.36 2.74 -51.02
C ASP A 821 -9.25 1.73 -51.74
N ILE A 822 -10.37 1.32 -51.13
CA ILE A 822 -11.41 0.47 -51.74
C ILE A 822 -12.82 1.00 -51.46
N PRO A 823 -13.82 0.68 -52.30
CA PRO A 823 -15.24 0.93 -52.00
C PRO A 823 -15.76 0.00 -50.90
N GLY A 824 -16.90 0.36 -50.31
CA GLY A 824 -17.61 -0.41 -49.30
C GLY A 824 -17.56 0.21 -47.89
N LYS A 825 -17.96 -0.58 -46.90
CA LYS A 825 -18.03 -0.16 -45.50
C LYS A 825 -16.65 -0.20 -44.85
N TYR A 826 -16.34 0.82 -44.07
CA TYR A 826 -15.22 0.83 -43.14
C TYR A 826 -15.71 1.01 -41.72
N VAL A 827 -15.07 0.34 -40.77
CA VAL A 827 -15.14 0.66 -39.35
C VAL A 827 -13.83 1.33 -38.96
N VAL A 828 -13.90 2.55 -38.46
CA VAL A 828 -12.75 3.28 -37.91
C VAL A 828 -12.68 3.00 -36.42
N VAL A 829 -11.51 2.63 -35.92
CA VAL A 829 -11.22 2.42 -34.50
C VAL A 829 -10.15 3.42 -34.08
N ALA A 830 -10.50 4.31 -33.16
CA ALA A 830 -9.55 5.20 -32.49
C ALA A 830 -9.16 4.57 -31.15
N THR A 831 -7.88 4.59 -30.82
CA THR A 831 -7.35 4.03 -29.57
C THR A 831 -6.36 5.00 -28.94
N PHE A 832 -6.58 5.29 -27.66
CA PHE A 832 -5.63 5.92 -26.79
C PHE A 832 -5.05 4.85 -25.86
N ALA A 833 -3.73 4.63 -25.93
CA ALA A 833 -3.06 3.59 -25.15
C ALA A 833 -2.96 3.91 -23.64
N GLY A 834 -3.17 5.18 -23.26
CA GLY A 834 -2.86 5.69 -21.93
C GLY A 834 -1.54 6.44 -21.88
N THR A 835 -1.33 7.17 -20.80
CA THR A 835 -0.07 7.83 -20.42
C THR A 835 0.23 7.54 -18.95
N ASN A 836 1.20 8.23 -18.34
CA ASN A 836 1.40 8.15 -16.90
C ASN A 836 0.22 8.75 -16.13
N ALA A 837 -0.42 9.81 -16.67
CA ALA A 837 -1.61 10.43 -16.09
C ALA A 837 -2.93 9.70 -16.37
N TYR A 838 -3.10 9.10 -17.55
CA TYR A 838 -4.42 8.56 -17.95
C TYR A 838 -4.38 7.08 -18.32
N TYR A 839 -5.40 6.33 -17.93
CA TYR A 839 -5.67 5.01 -18.49
C TYR A 839 -6.17 5.11 -19.94
N GLY A 840 -5.89 4.08 -20.73
CA GLY A 840 -6.30 4.01 -22.13
C GLY A 840 -7.81 3.96 -22.32
N SER A 841 -8.26 4.34 -23.51
CA SER A 841 -9.66 4.22 -23.95
C SER A 841 -9.74 4.06 -25.46
N SER A 842 -10.85 3.53 -25.97
CA SER A 842 -11.06 3.35 -27.41
C SER A 842 -12.48 3.75 -27.81
N ALA A 843 -12.64 4.11 -29.09
CA ALA A 843 -13.93 4.43 -29.68
C ALA A 843 -13.96 3.93 -31.13
N GLN A 844 -15.14 3.60 -31.63
CA GLN A 844 -15.30 3.18 -33.03
C GLN A 844 -16.52 3.84 -33.68
N THR A 845 -16.43 4.04 -34.99
CA THR A 845 -17.52 4.50 -35.84
C THR A 845 -17.42 3.82 -37.21
N ALA A 846 -18.40 4.01 -38.08
CA ALA A 846 -18.38 3.46 -39.42
C ALA A 846 -18.77 4.50 -40.46
N PHE A 847 -18.24 4.35 -41.67
CA PHE A 847 -18.61 5.14 -42.84
C PHE A 847 -18.62 4.24 -44.09
N ALA A 848 -19.19 4.74 -45.19
CA ALA A 848 -19.25 4.03 -46.46
C ALA A 848 -18.47 4.78 -47.54
N VAL A 849 -17.88 4.02 -48.46
CA VAL A 849 -17.24 4.53 -49.68
C VAL A 849 -18.01 3.98 -50.87
N ASP A 850 -18.60 4.86 -51.67
CA ASP A 850 -19.27 4.49 -52.91
C ASP A 850 -18.23 4.38 -54.04
N GLU A 851 -18.45 3.46 -54.98
CA GLU A 851 -17.59 3.33 -56.16
C GLU A 851 -17.50 4.66 -56.94
N ALA A 852 -16.32 4.96 -57.48
CA ALA A 852 -16.16 6.13 -58.32
C ALA A 852 -17.04 6.02 -59.59
N PRO A 853 -17.75 7.09 -59.98
CA PRO A 853 -18.54 7.07 -61.21
C PRO A 853 -17.62 6.78 -62.41
N ALA A 854 -18.06 5.90 -63.30
CA ALA A 854 -17.30 5.52 -64.48
C ALA A 854 -16.87 6.78 -65.27
N THR A 855 -15.58 6.87 -65.60
CA THR A 855 -15.07 7.99 -66.40
C THR A 855 -15.82 8.00 -67.74
N PRO A 856 -16.46 9.12 -68.13
CA PRO A 856 -17.13 9.19 -69.42
C PRO A 856 -16.10 8.89 -70.51
N THR A 857 -16.44 7.95 -71.41
CA THR A 857 -15.64 7.66 -72.62
C THR A 857 -15.28 8.98 -73.30
N PRO A 858 -14.01 9.19 -73.73
CA PRO A 858 -13.62 10.41 -74.42
C PRO A 858 -14.59 10.70 -75.56
N GLN A 859 -15.29 11.83 -75.50
CA GLN A 859 -16.09 12.27 -76.64
C GLN A 859 -15.13 12.50 -77.79
N ALA A 860 -15.37 11.83 -78.93
CA ALA A 860 -14.54 11.99 -80.12
C ALA A 860 -14.36 13.49 -80.41
N THR A 861 -13.11 13.92 -80.55
CA THR A 861 -12.78 15.30 -80.92
C THR A 861 -13.54 15.63 -82.19
N GLN A 862 -14.43 16.63 -82.15
CA GLN A 862 -15.10 17.05 -83.39
C GLN A 862 -14.01 17.49 -84.38
N PRO A 863 -14.06 17.01 -85.63
CA PRO A 863 -13.15 17.50 -86.66
C PRO A 863 -13.32 19.03 -86.80
N PRO A 864 -12.23 19.78 -86.98
CA PRO A 864 -12.30 21.23 -87.11
C PRO A 864 -13.27 21.62 -88.22
N SER A 865 -14.10 22.63 -87.96
CA SER A 865 -15.09 23.08 -88.92
C SER A 865 -14.41 23.73 -90.13
N ALA A 866 -15.07 23.72 -91.30
CA ALA A 866 -14.54 24.41 -92.48
C ALA A 866 -14.29 25.92 -92.25
N ALA A 867 -14.90 26.52 -91.22
CA ALA A 867 -14.61 27.89 -90.81
C ALA A 867 -13.17 28.05 -90.29
N ASP A 868 -12.67 27.08 -89.51
CA ASP A 868 -11.32 27.13 -88.91
C ASP A 868 -10.21 26.88 -89.94
N LEU A 869 -10.51 26.14 -91.00
CA LEU A 869 -9.57 25.83 -92.09
C LEU A 869 -9.48 26.91 -93.18
N TYR A 870 -10.56 27.65 -93.45
CA TYR A 870 -10.62 28.56 -94.62
C TYR A 870 -10.81 30.04 -94.28
N ILE A 871 -11.38 30.40 -93.13
CA ILE A 871 -11.71 31.82 -92.84
C ILE A 871 -10.48 32.59 -92.32
N LEU A 872 -9.68 31.98 -91.44
CA LEU A 872 -8.49 32.61 -90.86
C LEU A 872 -7.37 32.90 -91.90
N PRO A 873 -6.99 31.95 -92.79
CA PRO A 873 -6.05 32.24 -93.87
C PRO A 873 -6.62 33.22 -94.91
N GLY A 874 -7.94 33.16 -95.16
CA GLY A 874 -8.63 34.06 -96.09
C GLY A 874 -8.64 35.53 -95.65
N ILE A 875 -8.86 35.78 -94.35
CA ILE A 875 -8.80 37.14 -93.78
C ILE A 875 -7.37 37.69 -93.82
N ALA A 876 -6.36 36.87 -93.52
CA ALA A 876 -4.96 37.27 -93.64
C ALA A 876 -4.56 37.64 -95.08
N GLY A 877 -5.02 36.86 -96.07
CA GLY A 877 -4.78 37.15 -97.50
C GLY A 877 -5.43 38.46 -97.99
N ILE A 878 -6.63 38.79 -97.49
CA ILE A 878 -7.34 40.03 -97.84
C ILE A 878 -6.62 41.25 -97.25
N ILE A 879 -6.14 41.17 -96.00
CA ILE A 879 -5.40 42.28 -95.36
C ILE A 879 -4.08 42.58 -96.09
N VAL A 880 -3.33 41.55 -96.51
CA VAL A 880 -2.10 41.73 -97.29
C VAL A 880 -2.38 42.37 -98.65
N THR A 881 -3.48 41.99 -99.31
CA THR A 881 -3.87 42.57 -100.61
C THR A 881 -4.24 44.05 -100.49
N ILE A 882 -4.96 44.44 -99.43
CA ILE A 882 -5.32 45.84 -99.15
C ILE A 882 -4.07 46.69 -98.87
N ILE A 883 -3.09 46.15 -98.14
CA ILE A 883 -1.81 46.85 -97.86
C ILE A 883 -1.02 47.05 -99.16
N LEU A 884 -0.94 46.05 -100.03
CA LEU A 884 -0.23 46.15 -101.32
C LEU A 884 -0.89 47.14 -102.28
N VAL A 885 -2.23 47.17 -102.35
CA VAL A 885 -2.98 48.14 -103.17
C VAL A 885 -2.85 49.55 -102.60
N GLY A 886 -2.90 49.72 -101.27
CA GLY A 886 -2.65 51.00 -100.60
C GLY A 886 -1.25 51.53 -100.86
N ALA A 887 -0.22 50.68 -100.79
CA ALA A 887 1.16 51.04 -101.10
C ALA A 887 1.34 51.41 -102.59
N ALA A 888 0.67 50.72 -103.51
CA ALA A 888 0.70 51.05 -104.94
C ALA A 888 0.04 52.39 -105.26
N ILE A 889 -1.07 52.74 -104.58
CA ILE A 889 -1.75 54.04 -104.74
C ILE A 889 -0.90 55.19 -104.19
N ILE A 890 -0.23 55.00 -103.06
CA ILE A 890 0.68 56.00 -102.47
C ILE A 890 1.93 56.21 -103.34
N LEU A 891 2.44 55.16 -103.98
CA LEU A 891 3.55 55.27 -104.94
C LEU A 891 3.15 55.94 -106.27
N LEU A 892 1.88 55.82 -106.69
CA LEU A 892 1.37 56.46 -107.91
C LEU A 892 1.05 57.96 -107.72
N GLN A 893 0.80 58.45 -106.51
CA GLN A 893 0.56 59.88 -106.23
C GLN A 893 1.84 60.73 -106.09
N ARG A 894 3.04 60.14 -106.21
CA ARG A 894 4.33 60.86 -106.08
C ARG A 894 5.01 61.26 -107.40
N LYS A 895 4.30 61.25 -108.54
CA LYS A 895 4.85 61.78 -109.82
C LYS A 895 3.94 62.84 -110.48
N ARG A 896 4.44 64.08 -110.41
CA ARG A 896 4.24 65.30 -111.25
C ARG A 896 3.29 66.37 -110.70
N PRO A 897 3.61 67.66 -110.93
CA PRO A 897 4.87 68.39 -110.68
C PRO A 897 4.87 69.08 -109.31
#